data_AF-A0A7V9EWR0-F1
#
_entry.id   AF-A0A7V9EWR0-F1
#
_cell.length_a   1.000
_cell.length_b   1.000
_cell.length_c   1.000
_cell.angle_alpha   90.00
_cell.angle_beta   90.00
_cell.angle_gamma   90.00
#
_symmetry.space_group_name_H-M   'P 1'
#
loop_
_entity.id
_entity.type
_entity.pdbx_description
1 polymer ?
#
loop_
_entity_poly.entity_id
_entity_poly.type
_entity_poly.pdbx_seq_one_letter_code
_entity_poly.pdbx_strand_id
1 'polypeptide(L)'
;VVAGTAPDAYGDSDAYFAATHPSAGLRSLLDEVLGRLGGGRPDGAPVVRLETNLGGGKTHNLIALYHAARGHLEALRAVEFMNPDLVPGQPVAQIAVFVGTATGATSFPEVDGVTPHTLWGYLALQLGGVAAYEEVRSDDEHLTAPGANAVARIMGGRPTLVLIDEIARYLAVAEGRKVGTGTLANQTTAFLMALMEAVAAQPAAAVVLTTTQVTDAFGEQTAAVLAAFADAQSLIARKEHVLRPSDEADLPKILARRLFARIDSQAPAAVAQHYVTAAGEAFGRGADLPERMSGPGFATDVARSYPFHPDLITVLDKRLSTIPNFQRTRGALRLLARTIRVLWQEHPAGAELIHLHHIDLADKDIAEDLSSRLDKATFEVVIRADIASQPGGEPTHAEAVDARMGQPAASRLATTAYLWSLTRDVPGVPASTLIGGVLSPGDDPNVLSKALDNLEAAAWYLHCDARGYRFSVEPSLAKLVQEAESQISGGRVKQAATDILARQFRDSALKVRRSWEDAKVPDRDDDAWLVVLHWDEFGGDCGVSEAGAVPHQVRELWEKTPAGGVREYRNRLILLAPQARSHDAMLRTVRRHLALSDLARSGDTLRSLPEEKRKEVADSARTSELEARVAVCNHVNLLYVPQAGGAGAGGLEPVELDVATQANVARNQTDAVLDRLAAMEKTLAAGDKPLDPGWIAAKLGAQVAGRLPTIELVRA
;
A
#
# COMPACT_ATOMS: atom_id res chain seq x y z
N VAL A 1 -32.46 8.81 -20.33
CA VAL A 1 -33.60 7.97 -19.86
C VAL A 1 -34.88 8.57 -20.38
N VAL A 2 -35.28 9.78 -19.93
CA VAL A 2 -36.49 10.47 -20.43
C VAL A 2 -36.52 10.61 -21.95
N ALA A 3 -35.42 11.02 -22.57
CA ALA A 3 -35.32 11.16 -24.02
C ALA A 3 -35.14 9.83 -24.80
N GLY A 4 -35.16 8.66 -24.14
CA GLY A 4 -34.97 7.36 -24.79
C GLY A 4 -33.54 7.06 -25.29
N THR A 5 -32.57 7.94 -25.04
CA THR A 5 -31.19 7.82 -25.54
C THR A 5 -30.18 7.30 -24.51
N ALA A 6 -30.63 6.86 -23.33
CA ALA A 6 -29.72 6.33 -22.32
C ALA A 6 -29.26 4.90 -22.67
N PRO A 7 -28.04 4.51 -22.29
CA PRO A 7 -27.61 3.11 -22.37
C PRO A 7 -28.58 2.20 -21.61
N ASP A 8 -28.71 0.94 -22.05
CA ASP A 8 -29.65 -0.05 -21.49
C ASP A 8 -29.57 -0.16 -19.97
N ALA A 9 -28.37 -0.09 -19.39
CA ALA A 9 -28.16 -0.11 -17.94
C ALA A 9 -28.91 0.99 -17.14
N TYR A 10 -29.42 2.03 -17.81
CA TYR A 10 -30.26 3.07 -17.24
C TYR A 10 -31.61 3.24 -17.95
N GLY A 11 -31.66 2.99 -19.27
CA GLY A 11 -32.87 3.14 -20.08
C GLY A 11 -33.85 1.98 -19.92
N ASP A 12 -33.35 0.75 -19.81
CA ASP A 12 -34.16 -0.44 -19.57
C ASP A 12 -34.41 -0.61 -18.08
N SER A 13 -35.68 -0.63 -17.67
CA SER A 13 -36.05 -0.69 -16.26
C SER A 13 -35.60 -1.98 -15.61
N ASP A 14 -35.66 -3.10 -16.33
CA ASP A 14 -35.34 -4.39 -15.76
C ASP A 14 -33.85 -4.54 -15.48
N ALA A 15 -33.02 -4.19 -16.47
CA ALA A 15 -31.57 -4.12 -16.33
C ALA A 15 -31.18 -3.12 -15.24
N TYR A 16 -31.81 -1.95 -15.21
CA TYR A 16 -31.55 -0.92 -14.20
C TYR A 16 -31.81 -1.44 -12.78
N PHE A 17 -33.00 -1.95 -12.48
CA PHE A 17 -33.31 -2.46 -11.14
C PHE A 17 -32.50 -3.72 -10.82
N ALA A 18 -32.06 -4.49 -11.82
CA ALA A 18 -31.30 -5.73 -11.57
C ALA A 18 -29.91 -5.39 -11.03
N ALA A 19 -29.31 -4.36 -11.62
CA ALA A 19 -28.02 -3.82 -11.21
C ALA A 19 -28.10 -2.83 -10.03
N THR A 20 -29.30 -2.53 -9.50
CA THR A 20 -29.48 -1.56 -8.41
C THR A 20 -29.59 -2.26 -7.07
N HIS A 21 -28.83 -1.79 -6.07
CA HIS A 21 -28.98 -2.26 -4.69
C HIS A 21 -30.09 -1.47 -3.98
N PRO A 22 -31.09 -2.12 -3.35
CA PRO A 22 -32.15 -1.43 -2.63
C PRO A 22 -31.65 -0.91 -1.27
N SER A 23 -30.88 0.17 -1.29
CA SER A 23 -30.43 0.85 -0.06
C SER A 23 -31.61 1.34 0.76
N ALA A 24 -31.43 1.50 2.07
CA ALA A 24 -32.47 2.02 2.95
C ALA A 24 -32.99 3.38 2.46
N GLY A 25 -32.09 4.27 2.02
CA GLY A 25 -32.43 5.58 1.48
C GLY A 25 -33.26 5.54 0.19
N LEU A 26 -32.94 4.63 -0.74
CA LEU A 26 -33.75 4.44 -1.96
C LEU A 26 -35.14 3.89 -1.61
N ARG A 27 -35.22 2.94 -0.67
CA ARG A 27 -36.51 2.37 -0.22
C ARG A 27 -37.40 3.43 0.41
N SER A 28 -36.84 4.24 1.31
CA SER A 28 -37.56 5.37 1.91
C SER A 28 -38.00 6.40 0.88
N LEU A 29 -37.18 6.71 -0.13
CA LEU A 29 -37.56 7.62 -1.20
C LEU A 29 -38.77 7.11 -1.99
N LEU A 30 -38.75 5.83 -2.40
CA LEU A 30 -39.83 5.23 -3.16
C LEU A 30 -41.12 5.15 -2.32
N ASP A 31 -41.02 4.70 -1.06
CA ASP A 31 -42.16 4.66 -0.12
C ASP A 31 -42.81 6.03 0.07
N GLU A 32 -41.99 7.07 0.26
CA GLU A 32 -42.47 8.42 0.56
C GLU A 32 -43.14 9.06 -0.65
N VAL A 33 -42.48 9.03 -1.81
CA VAL A 33 -42.96 9.69 -3.01
C VAL A 33 -44.09 8.90 -3.66
N LEU A 34 -43.89 7.60 -3.93
CA LEU A 34 -44.90 6.80 -4.62
C LEU A 34 -46.09 6.52 -3.72
N GLY A 35 -45.89 6.34 -2.41
CA GLY A 35 -46.97 6.22 -1.45
C GLY A 35 -47.86 7.46 -1.42
N ARG A 36 -47.27 8.67 -1.50
CA ARG A 36 -48.04 9.93 -1.63
C ARG A 36 -48.81 10.00 -2.95
N LEU A 37 -48.14 9.76 -4.07
CA LEU A 37 -48.75 9.83 -5.41
C LEU A 37 -49.88 8.80 -5.60
N GLY A 38 -49.71 7.60 -5.03
CA GLY A 38 -50.70 6.53 -5.06
C GLY A 38 -51.81 6.65 -4.01
N GLY A 39 -51.74 7.62 -3.10
CA GLY A 39 -52.72 7.83 -2.02
C GLY A 39 -52.57 6.91 -0.80
N GLY A 40 -51.57 6.02 -0.77
CA GLY A 40 -51.26 5.18 0.40
C GLY A 40 -50.62 5.96 1.56
N ARG A 41 -50.01 7.12 1.29
CA ARG A 41 -49.44 8.06 2.27
C ARG A 41 -49.80 9.52 1.93
N PRO A 42 -51.06 9.95 2.09
CA PRO A 42 -51.48 11.31 1.75
C PRO A 42 -50.77 12.41 2.57
N ASP A 43 -50.22 12.04 3.74
CA ASP A 43 -49.42 12.91 4.60
C ASP A 43 -47.91 12.85 4.33
N GLY A 44 -47.47 12.06 3.36
CA GLY A 44 -46.05 11.95 2.97
C GLY A 44 -45.47 13.30 2.50
N ALA A 45 -44.16 13.44 2.50
CA ALA A 45 -43.49 14.69 2.18
C ALA A 45 -43.80 15.16 0.74
N PRO A 46 -44.40 16.36 0.55
CA PRO A 46 -44.65 16.92 -0.77
C PRO A 46 -43.36 17.34 -1.49
N VAL A 47 -42.31 17.64 -0.71
CA VAL A 47 -41.01 18.06 -1.23
C VAL A 47 -39.94 17.18 -0.61
N VAL A 48 -39.18 16.51 -1.46
CA VAL A 48 -38.07 15.63 -1.06
C VAL A 48 -36.78 16.18 -1.64
N ARG A 49 -35.81 16.44 -0.76
CA ARG A 49 -34.46 16.87 -1.14
C ARG A 49 -33.50 15.69 -1.03
N LEU A 50 -32.81 15.41 -2.12
CA LEU A 50 -31.74 14.41 -2.14
C LEU A 50 -30.40 15.08 -1.86
N GLU A 51 -29.87 14.85 -0.67
CA GLU A 51 -28.53 15.28 -0.27
C GLU A 51 -27.53 14.13 -0.45
N THR A 52 -26.30 14.47 -0.85
CA THR A 52 -25.18 13.53 -0.82
C THR A 52 -23.97 14.24 -0.25
N ASN A 53 -23.27 13.59 0.67
CA ASN A 53 -22.10 14.17 1.30
C ASN A 53 -20.94 14.39 0.33
N LEU A 54 -20.74 13.57 -0.70
CA LEU A 54 -19.84 13.80 -1.84
C LEU A 54 -19.87 12.57 -2.77
N GLY A 55 -20.51 12.70 -3.93
CA GLY A 55 -20.35 11.79 -5.08
C GLY A 55 -21.21 10.52 -5.11
N GLY A 56 -22.22 10.52 -5.99
CA GLY A 56 -22.88 9.34 -6.56
C GLY A 56 -24.20 8.94 -5.90
N GLY A 57 -25.31 8.98 -6.66
CA GLY A 57 -26.58 8.39 -6.25
C GLY A 57 -27.84 9.21 -6.52
N LYS A 58 -27.75 10.54 -6.69
CA LYS A 58 -28.94 11.40 -6.85
C LYS A 58 -29.69 11.16 -8.16
N THR A 59 -29.03 11.39 -9.29
CA THR A 59 -29.59 11.07 -10.62
C THR A 59 -29.96 9.59 -10.71
N HIS A 60 -29.20 8.71 -10.06
CA HIS A 60 -29.53 7.28 -10.00
C HIS A 60 -30.90 7.08 -9.32
N ASN A 61 -31.13 7.63 -8.13
CA ASN A 61 -32.41 7.55 -7.43
C ASN A 61 -33.57 8.21 -8.20
N LEU A 62 -33.33 9.34 -8.87
CA LEU A 62 -34.33 9.96 -9.76
C LEU A 62 -34.73 9.02 -10.90
N ILE A 63 -33.79 8.25 -11.47
CA ILE A 63 -34.09 7.26 -12.52
C ILE A 63 -34.94 6.10 -11.95
N ALA A 64 -34.61 5.59 -10.74
CA ALA A 64 -35.44 4.57 -10.09
C ALA A 64 -36.87 5.05 -9.90
N LEU A 65 -37.02 6.27 -9.37
CA LEU A 65 -38.32 6.89 -9.13
C LEU A 65 -39.08 7.14 -10.43
N TYR A 66 -38.40 7.59 -11.49
CA TYR A 66 -38.99 7.78 -12.82
C TYR A 66 -39.54 6.47 -13.38
N HIS A 67 -38.75 5.39 -13.37
CA HIS A 67 -39.19 4.07 -13.84
C HIS A 67 -40.35 3.53 -13.02
N ALA A 68 -40.26 3.61 -11.69
CA ALA A 68 -41.31 3.13 -10.80
C ALA A 68 -42.62 3.94 -10.96
N ALA A 69 -42.53 5.27 -11.07
CA ALA A 69 -43.68 6.13 -11.32
C ALA A 69 -44.34 5.87 -12.68
N ARG A 70 -43.58 5.45 -13.70
CA ARG A 70 -44.11 5.01 -15.00
C ARG A 70 -44.74 3.61 -14.97
N GLY A 71 -44.72 2.92 -13.82
CA GLY A 71 -45.21 1.56 -13.68
C GLY A 71 -44.25 0.50 -14.21
N HIS A 72 -42.98 0.84 -14.42
CA HIS A 72 -41.95 -0.08 -14.91
C HIS A 72 -41.18 -0.79 -13.77
N LEU A 73 -41.71 -0.77 -12.55
CA LEU A 73 -41.23 -1.58 -11.42
C LEU A 73 -42.21 -2.72 -11.19
N GLU A 74 -41.86 -3.92 -11.63
CA GLU A 74 -42.71 -5.10 -11.48
C GLU A 74 -43.03 -5.40 -10.01
N ALA A 75 -44.26 -5.85 -9.73
CA ALA A 75 -44.73 -6.09 -8.36
C ALA A 75 -43.84 -7.07 -7.57
N LEU A 76 -43.34 -8.13 -8.22
CA LEU A 76 -42.44 -9.10 -7.58
C LEU A 76 -41.11 -8.46 -7.14
N ARG A 77 -40.64 -7.46 -7.88
CA ARG A 77 -39.40 -6.75 -7.60
C ARG A 77 -39.62 -5.58 -6.65
N ALA A 78 -40.82 -4.98 -6.68
CA ALA A 78 -41.19 -3.87 -5.81
C ALA A 78 -40.96 -4.19 -4.33
N VAL A 79 -41.15 -5.45 -3.91
CA VAL A 79 -40.91 -5.93 -2.53
C VAL A 79 -39.47 -5.69 -2.05
N GLU A 80 -38.48 -5.72 -2.96
CA GLU A 80 -37.09 -5.40 -2.65
C GLU A 80 -36.91 -3.89 -2.42
N PHE A 81 -37.60 -3.07 -3.23
CA PHE A 81 -37.34 -1.64 -3.36
C PHE A 81 -38.29 -0.73 -2.57
N MET A 82 -39.45 -1.20 -2.15
CA MET A 82 -40.43 -0.42 -1.41
C MET A 82 -41.45 -1.34 -0.71
N ASN A 83 -42.30 -0.79 0.14
CA ASN A 83 -43.48 -1.50 0.64
C ASN A 83 -44.44 -1.78 -0.53
N PRO A 84 -44.79 -3.05 -0.82
CA PRO A 84 -45.72 -3.40 -1.90
C PRO A 84 -47.08 -2.70 -1.80
N ASP A 85 -47.55 -2.41 -0.58
CA ASP A 85 -48.85 -1.74 -0.35
C ASP A 85 -48.85 -0.27 -0.76
N LEU A 86 -47.66 0.32 -0.96
CA LEU A 86 -47.48 1.72 -1.38
C LEU A 86 -47.21 1.86 -2.88
N VAL A 87 -47.15 0.74 -3.62
CA VAL A 87 -46.98 0.76 -5.07
C VAL A 87 -48.24 1.39 -5.70
N PRO A 88 -48.12 2.43 -6.53
CA PRO A 88 -49.27 3.03 -7.19
C PRO A 88 -50.02 2.00 -8.05
N GLY A 89 -51.34 1.94 -7.92
CA GLY A 89 -52.16 1.00 -8.69
C GLY A 89 -52.20 1.29 -10.20
N GLN A 90 -51.77 2.49 -10.62
CA GLN A 90 -51.61 2.90 -12.02
C GLN A 90 -50.35 3.76 -12.18
N PRO A 91 -49.74 3.80 -13.37
CA PRO A 91 -48.69 4.76 -13.68
C PRO A 91 -49.11 6.20 -13.38
N VAL A 92 -48.19 6.98 -12.83
CA VAL A 92 -48.41 8.41 -12.55
C VAL A 92 -48.65 9.14 -13.85
N ALA A 93 -49.80 9.82 -13.95
CA ALA A 93 -50.27 10.43 -15.19
C ALA A 93 -49.44 11.63 -15.62
N GLN A 94 -48.95 12.44 -14.67
CA GLN A 94 -48.16 13.63 -14.95
C GLN A 94 -46.77 13.51 -14.33
N ILE A 95 -45.75 13.42 -15.19
CA ILE A 95 -44.35 13.37 -14.77
C ILE A 95 -43.58 14.40 -15.58
N ALA A 96 -42.95 15.37 -14.92
CA ALA A 96 -42.06 16.32 -15.56
C ALA A 96 -40.65 16.20 -15.00
N VAL A 97 -39.66 16.28 -15.89
CA VAL A 97 -38.25 16.13 -15.55
C VAL A 97 -37.47 17.32 -16.07
N PHE A 98 -36.62 17.88 -15.21
CA PHE A 98 -35.66 18.91 -15.57
C PHE A 98 -34.25 18.49 -15.17
N VAL A 99 -33.28 18.75 -16.03
CA VAL A 99 -31.86 18.48 -15.79
C VAL A 99 -31.08 19.76 -16.05
N GLY A 100 -30.61 20.42 -14.99
CA GLY A 100 -29.97 21.73 -15.05
C GLY A 100 -28.64 21.78 -15.80
N THR A 101 -28.11 20.63 -16.23
CA THR A 101 -26.89 20.53 -17.04
C THR A 101 -27.15 20.55 -18.54
N ALA A 102 -28.40 20.34 -18.97
CA ALA A 102 -28.75 20.11 -20.37
C ALA A 102 -29.23 21.37 -21.11
N THR A 103 -29.52 22.46 -20.39
CA THR A 103 -30.16 23.67 -20.95
C THR A 103 -29.32 24.92 -20.70
N GLY A 104 -29.43 25.89 -21.62
CA GLY A 104 -28.95 27.26 -21.37
C GLY A 104 -29.92 28.03 -20.46
N ALA A 105 -29.62 29.30 -20.17
CA ALA A 105 -30.49 30.14 -19.32
C ALA A 105 -31.95 30.20 -19.82
N THR A 106 -32.16 30.28 -21.14
CA THR A 106 -33.49 30.40 -21.76
C THR A 106 -33.67 29.44 -22.95
N SER A 107 -32.82 28.42 -23.06
CA SER A 107 -32.83 27.49 -24.19
C SER A 107 -33.25 26.11 -23.68
N PHE A 108 -34.52 25.81 -23.89
CA PHE A 108 -35.14 24.55 -23.51
C PHE A 108 -35.55 23.76 -24.77
N PRO A 109 -35.61 22.42 -24.68
CA PRO A 109 -36.11 21.59 -25.78
C PRO A 109 -37.55 21.95 -26.14
N GLU A 110 -37.86 21.89 -27.44
CA GLU A 110 -39.23 21.98 -27.92
C GLU A 110 -40.04 20.77 -27.41
N VAL A 111 -41.26 21.04 -26.94
CA VAL A 111 -42.23 20.04 -26.50
C VAL A 111 -43.56 20.35 -27.18
N ASP A 112 -44.13 19.36 -27.88
CA ASP A 112 -45.39 19.50 -28.61
C ASP A 112 -45.44 20.72 -29.57
N GLY A 113 -44.32 21.05 -30.23
CA GLY A 113 -44.23 22.17 -31.17
C GLY A 113 -44.13 23.55 -30.51
N VAL A 114 -43.98 23.62 -29.18
CA VAL A 114 -43.78 24.86 -28.42
C VAL A 114 -42.37 24.88 -27.85
N THR A 115 -41.65 25.98 -28.07
CA THR A 115 -40.31 26.21 -27.48
C THR A 115 -40.46 27.07 -26.21
N PRO A 116 -40.36 26.50 -25.00
CA PRO A 116 -40.44 27.28 -23.77
C PRO A 116 -39.16 28.06 -23.53
N HIS A 117 -39.28 29.21 -22.86
CA HIS A 117 -38.13 30.07 -22.52
C HIS A 117 -37.64 29.87 -21.08
N THR A 118 -38.42 29.20 -20.24
CA THR A 118 -38.22 29.12 -18.79
C THR A 118 -38.45 27.72 -18.25
N LEU A 119 -37.96 27.48 -17.02
CA LEU A 119 -38.19 26.22 -16.32
C LEU A 119 -39.69 25.92 -16.14
N TRP A 120 -40.49 26.92 -15.78
CA TRP A 120 -41.93 26.71 -15.55
C TRP A 120 -42.71 26.45 -16.83
N GLY A 121 -42.39 27.14 -17.93
CA GLY A 121 -42.96 26.84 -19.24
C GLY A 121 -42.64 25.41 -19.68
N TYR A 122 -41.38 25.00 -19.50
CA TYR A 122 -40.93 23.66 -19.84
C TYR A 122 -41.58 22.56 -18.99
N LEU A 123 -41.75 22.78 -17.68
CA LEU A 123 -42.47 21.85 -16.82
C LEU A 123 -43.97 21.79 -17.15
N ALA A 124 -44.61 22.94 -17.43
CA ALA A 124 -46.02 22.98 -17.80
C ALA A 124 -46.33 22.15 -19.05
N LEU A 125 -45.50 22.30 -20.09
CA LEU A 125 -45.60 21.49 -21.32
C LEU A 125 -45.45 19.99 -21.03
N GLN A 126 -44.51 19.58 -20.18
CA GLN A 126 -44.36 18.16 -19.83
C GLN A 126 -45.53 17.62 -19.01
N LEU A 127 -46.12 18.43 -18.11
CA LEU A 127 -47.19 17.98 -17.23
C LEU A 127 -48.54 17.87 -17.94
N GLY A 128 -48.85 18.79 -18.87
CA GLY A 128 -50.18 18.87 -19.48
C GLY A 128 -50.21 19.38 -20.91
N GLY A 129 -49.08 19.38 -21.61
CA GLY A 129 -48.95 19.84 -22.98
C GLY A 129 -49.27 21.33 -23.14
N VAL A 130 -49.68 21.71 -24.34
CA VAL A 130 -50.00 23.09 -24.70
C VAL A 130 -51.08 23.70 -23.79
N ALA A 131 -52.09 22.92 -23.37
CA ALA A 131 -53.16 23.41 -22.51
C ALA A 131 -52.65 23.88 -21.12
N ALA A 132 -51.69 23.15 -20.54
CA ALA A 132 -51.05 23.57 -19.30
C ALA A 132 -50.07 24.74 -19.51
N TYR A 133 -49.41 24.79 -20.68
CA TYR A 133 -48.54 25.92 -21.03
C TYR A 133 -49.31 27.25 -21.13
N GLU A 134 -50.54 27.25 -21.64
CA GLU A 134 -51.36 28.47 -21.71
C GLU A 134 -51.55 29.17 -20.36
N GLU A 135 -51.59 28.41 -19.26
CA GLU A 135 -51.70 28.96 -17.90
C GLU A 135 -50.49 29.81 -17.49
N VAL A 136 -49.34 29.60 -18.14
CA VAL A 136 -48.05 30.25 -17.84
C VAL A 136 -47.39 30.87 -19.06
N ARG A 137 -48.05 30.93 -20.23
CA ARG A 137 -47.48 31.45 -21.48
C ARG A 137 -46.97 32.88 -21.29
N SER A 138 -47.80 33.74 -20.71
CA SER A 138 -47.42 35.13 -20.43
C SER A 138 -46.20 35.20 -19.53
N ASP A 139 -46.16 34.38 -18.48
CA ASP A 139 -45.04 34.32 -17.52
C ASP A 139 -43.75 33.82 -18.19
N ASP A 140 -43.84 32.80 -19.05
CA ASP A 140 -42.74 32.23 -19.83
C ASP A 140 -42.16 33.24 -20.84
N GLU A 141 -43.02 33.92 -21.60
CA GLU A 141 -42.61 34.92 -22.59
C GLU A 141 -41.95 36.15 -21.94
N HIS A 142 -42.40 36.55 -20.75
CA HIS A 142 -41.87 37.70 -20.00
C HIS A 142 -40.73 37.33 -19.04
N LEU A 143 -40.38 36.04 -18.92
CA LEU A 143 -39.37 35.52 -17.98
C LEU A 143 -39.68 35.83 -16.50
N THR A 144 -40.96 36.02 -16.15
CA THR A 144 -41.43 36.32 -14.80
C THR A 144 -42.07 35.10 -14.15
N ALA A 145 -41.78 34.84 -12.88
CA ALA A 145 -42.25 33.63 -12.20
C ALA A 145 -43.78 33.62 -12.03
N PRO A 146 -44.48 32.52 -12.40
CA PRO A 146 -45.89 32.38 -12.10
C PRO A 146 -46.12 32.14 -10.60
N GLY A 147 -47.30 32.52 -10.10
CA GLY A 147 -47.71 32.28 -8.71
C GLY A 147 -48.21 30.85 -8.46
N ALA A 148 -48.29 30.43 -7.20
CA ALA A 148 -48.68 29.07 -6.79
C ALA A 148 -50.06 28.64 -7.34
N ASN A 149 -51.00 29.57 -7.50
CA ASN A 149 -52.33 29.29 -8.08
C ASN A 149 -52.25 28.82 -9.55
N ALA A 150 -51.34 29.38 -10.35
CA ALA A 150 -51.17 28.95 -11.74
C ALA A 150 -50.55 27.55 -11.79
N VAL A 151 -49.54 27.30 -10.94
CA VAL A 151 -48.91 25.97 -10.81
C VAL A 151 -49.92 24.92 -10.33
N ALA A 152 -50.82 25.26 -9.41
CA ALA A 152 -51.88 24.37 -8.95
C ALA A 152 -52.86 23.99 -10.07
N ARG A 153 -53.20 24.94 -10.97
CA ARG A 153 -54.06 24.69 -12.14
C ARG A 153 -53.39 23.77 -13.16
N ILE A 154 -52.08 23.89 -13.39
CA ILE A 154 -51.30 22.98 -14.24
C ILE A 154 -51.43 21.52 -13.76
N MET A 155 -51.34 21.28 -12.46
CA MET A 155 -51.49 19.94 -11.87
C MET A 155 -52.96 19.48 -11.87
N GLY A 156 -53.91 20.39 -11.66
CA GLY A 156 -55.35 20.09 -11.75
C GLY A 156 -55.82 19.01 -10.76
N GLY A 157 -55.11 18.82 -9.64
CA GLY A 157 -55.44 17.81 -8.62
C GLY A 157 -55.14 16.36 -9.02
N ARG A 158 -54.45 16.13 -10.14
CA ARG A 158 -54.07 14.79 -10.60
C ARG A 158 -52.72 14.35 -9.98
N PRO A 159 -52.45 13.04 -9.89
CA PRO A 159 -51.16 12.53 -9.47
C PRO A 159 -50.00 13.12 -10.29
N THR A 160 -49.15 13.92 -9.63
CA THR A 160 -48.11 14.72 -10.29
C THR A 160 -46.75 14.53 -9.64
N LEU A 161 -45.76 14.14 -10.44
CA LEU A 161 -44.37 14.03 -10.04
C LEU A 161 -43.50 15.02 -10.82
N VAL A 162 -42.72 15.84 -10.11
CA VAL A 162 -41.72 16.73 -10.70
C VAL A 162 -40.33 16.32 -10.22
N LEU A 163 -39.43 15.99 -11.14
CA LEU A 163 -38.04 15.62 -10.86
C LEU A 163 -37.11 16.71 -11.36
N ILE A 164 -36.32 17.30 -10.46
CA ILE A 164 -35.40 18.40 -10.76
C ILE A 164 -33.98 17.97 -10.42
N ASP A 165 -33.17 17.68 -11.43
CA ASP A 165 -31.77 17.30 -11.26
C ASP A 165 -30.84 18.50 -11.48
N GLU A 166 -29.88 18.70 -10.58
CA GLU A 166 -28.80 19.68 -10.66
C GLU A 166 -29.31 21.13 -10.80
N ILE A 167 -30.29 21.52 -9.98
CA ILE A 167 -30.91 22.87 -10.04
C ILE A 167 -29.88 23.99 -9.81
N ALA A 168 -28.88 23.75 -8.96
CA ALA A 168 -27.82 24.72 -8.67
C ALA A 168 -27.03 25.12 -9.93
N ARG A 169 -26.79 24.17 -10.85
CA ARG A 169 -26.08 24.42 -12.11
C ARG A 169 -26.89 25.29 -13.06
N TYR A 170 -28.21 25.09 -13.11
CA TYR A 170 -29.09 25.95 -13.88
C TYR A 170 -29.13 27.38 -13.30
N LEU A 171 -29.29 27.52 -11.97
CA LEU A 171 -29.31 28.83 -11.30
C LEU A 171 -28.03 29.63 -11.59
N ALA A 172 -26.86 28.98 -11.63
CA ALA A 172 -25.59 29.62 -11.96
C ALA A 172 -25.60 30.24 -13.38
N VAL A 173 -26.21 29.57 -14.35
CA VAL A 173 -26.33 30.08 -15.73
C VAL A 173 -27.43 31.14 -15.84
N ALA A 174 -28.56 30.94 -15.13
CA ALA A 174 -29.68 31.87 -15.10
C ALA A 174 -29.32 33.22 -14.45
N GLU A 175 -28.34 33.25 -13.54
CA GLU A 175 -27.85 34.48 -12.91
C GLU A 175 -27.29 35.48 -13.93
N GLY A 176 -26.71 34.98 -15.03
CA GLY A 176 -26.20 35.82 -16.12
C GLY A 176 -27.28 36.54 -16.93
N ARG A 177 -28.56 36.20 -16.76
CA ARG A 177 -29.68 36.79 -17.51
C ARG A 177 -30.47 37.78 -16.64
N LYS A 178 -30.45 39.06 -17.01
CA LYS A 178 -31.25 40.10 -16.34
C LYS A 178 -32.73 39.99 -16.70
N VAL A 179 -33.60 40.16 -15.70
CA VAL A 179 -35.06 40.23 -15.83
C VAL A 179 -35.58 41.32 -14.90
N GLY A 180 -36.12 42.40 -15.48
CA GLY A 180 -36.55 43.57 -14.71
C GLY A 180 -35.41 44.15 -13.85
N THR A 181 -35.63 44.25 -12.54
CA THR A 181 -34.64 44.75 -11.56
C THR A 181 -33.72 43.65 -11.00
N GLY A 182 -33.96 42.38 -11.33
CA GLY A 182 -33.19 41.23 -10.85
C GLY A 182 -32.66 40.34 -11.98
N THR A 183 -32.49 39.06 -11.68
CA THR A 183 -32.01 38.02 -12.61
C THR A 183 -33.07 36.94 -12.83
N LEU A 184 -32.89 36.13 -13.88
CA LEU A 184 -33.70 34.95 -14.12
C LEU A 184 -33.52 33.91 -12.99
N ALA A 185 -32.36 33.88 -12.32
CA ALA A 185 -32.19 33.05 -11.13
C ALA A 185 -33.12 33.50 -9.99
N ASN A 186 -33.28 34.82 -9.77
CA ASN A 186 -34.25 35.31 -8.77
C ASN A 186 -35.68 34.89 -9.10
N GLN A 187 -36.09 34.99 -10.37
CA GLN A 187 -37.41 34.53 -10.83
C GLN A 187 -37.55 33.00 -10.69
N THR A 188 -36.52 32.23 -11.03
CA THR A 188 -36.53 30.78 -10.86
C THR A 188 -36.68 30.40 -9.39
N THR A 189 -35.99 31.07 -8.47
CA THR A 189 -36.15 30.85 -7.03
C THR A 189 -37.59 31.13 -6.58
N ALA A 190 -38.19 32.24 -7.04
CA ALA A 190 -39.59 32.56 -6.75
C ALA A 190 -40.55 31.49 -7.30
N PHE A 191 -40.31 31.00 -8.51
CA PHE A 191 -41.08 29.89 -9.09
C PHE A 191 -40.95 28.60 -8.28
N LEU A 192 -39.74 28.23 -7.85
CA LEU A 192 -39.55 27.01 -7.04
C LEU A 192 -40.31 27.10 -5.71
N MET A 193 -40.36 28.28 -5.08
CA MET A 193 -41.20 28.50 -3.88
C MET A 193 -42.69 28.31 -4.20
N ALA A 194 -43.18 28.92 -5.27
CA ALA A 194 -44.57 28.76 -5.73
C ALA A 194 -44.92 27.30 -6.08
N LEU A 195 -43.98 26.57 -6.68
CA LEU A 195 -44.11 25.14 -6.99
C LEU A 195 -44.21 24.31 -5.72
N MET A 196 -43.31 24.52 -4.74
CA MET A 196 -43.34 23.80 -3.47
C MET A 196 -44.64 24.07 -2.70
N GLU A 197 -45.13 25.31 -2.69
CA GLU A 197 -46.42 25.69 -2.07
C GLU A 197 -47.59 24.98 -2.75
N ALA A 198 -47.66 25.03 -4.08
CA ALA A 198 -48.73 24.38 -4.85
C ALA A 198 -48.75 22.87 -4.64
N VAL A 199 -47.57 22.23 -4.57
CA VAL A 199 -47.43 20.78 -4.37
C VAL A 199 -47.78 20.38 -2.94
N ALA A 200 -47.41 21.19 -1.93
CA ALA A 200 -47.80 20.96 -0.54
C ALA A 200 -49.32 21.03 -0.32
N ALA A 201 -50.03 21.83 -1.11
CA ALA A 201 -51.48 21.95 -1.08
C ALA A 201 -52.22 20.76 -1.75
N GLN A 202 -51.52 19.90 -2.50
CA GLN A 202 -52.13 18.78 -3.23
C GLN A 202 -51.72 17.42 -2.65
N PRO A 203 -52.66 16.55 -2.25
CA PRO A 203 -52.35 15.29 -1.56
C PRO A 203 -51.64 14.25 -2.43
N ALA A 204 -51.77 14.33 -3.76
CA ALA A 204 -51.17 13.42 -4.73
C ALA A 204 -50.09 14.10 -5.61
N ALA A 205 -49.38 15.10 -5.08
CA ALA A 205 -48.29 15.76 -5.79
C ALA A 205 -46.98 15.67 -5.00
N ALA A 206 -45.86 15.48 -5.71
CA ALA A 206 -44.53 15.46 -5.12
C ALA A 206 -43.48 16.11 -6.03
N VAL A 207 -42.53 16.82 -5.42
CA VAL A 207 -41.32 17.34 -6.07
C VAL A 207 -40.11 16.68 -5.44
N VAL A 208 -39.22 16.14 -6.28
CA VAL A 208 -37.91 15.64 -5.85
C VAL A 208 -36.83 16.46 -6.52
N LEU A 209 -35.96 17.06 -5.70
CA LEU A 209 -34.92 17.96 -6.17
C LEU A 209 -33.54 17.55 -5.66
N THR A 210 -32.52 17.75 -6.52
CA THR A 210 -31.12 17.46 -6.20
C THR A 210 -30.33 18.75 -6.14
N THR A 211 -29.58 18.94 -5.06
CA THR A 211 -28.69 20.09 -4.86
C THR A 211 -27.28 19.59 -4.58
N THR A 212 -26.28 20.00 -5.36
CA THR A 212 -24.87 19.78 -4.96
C THR A 212 -24.54 20.67 -3.77
N GLN A 213 -23.65 20.20 -2.88
CA GLN A 213 -23.04 21.10 -1.90
C GLN A 213 -22.36 22.25 -2.65
N VAL A 214 -22.44 23.45 -2.08
CA VAL A 214 -21.77 24.64 -2.61
C VAL A 214 -20.27 24.39 -2.52
N THR A 215 -19.65 24.01 -3.63
CA THR A 215 -18.19 24.02 -3.77
C THR A 215 -17.74 25.44 -4.11
N ASP A 216 -16.50 25.79 -3.78
CA ASP A 216 -15.85 27.08 -4.10
C ASP A 216 -15.91 27.46 -5.61
N ALA A 217 -16.25 26.51 -6.47
CA ALA A 217 -16.48 26.71 -7.90
C ALA A 217 -17.74 27.53 -8.26
N PHE A 218 -18.69 27.71 -7.33
CA PHE A 218 -19.87 28.54 -7.53
C PHE A 218 -19.58 29.93 -6.95
N GLY A 219 -19.59 30.98 -7.78
CA GLY A 219 -19.27 32.34 -7.33
C GLY A 219 -20.17 32.84 -6.18
N GLU A 220 -19.71 33.87 -5.45
CA GLU A 220 -20.36 34.39 -4.24
C GLU A 220 -21.86 34.71 -4.41
N GLN A 221 -22.27 35.21 -5.59
CA GLN A 221 -23.67 35.52 -5.88
C GLN A 221 -24.54 34.27 -6.04
N THR A 222 -24.02 33.19 -6.64
CA THR A 222 -24.74 31.91 -6.75
C THR A 222 -24.87 31.24 -5.39
N ALA A 223 -23.86 31.35 -4.54
CA ALA A 223 -23.91 30.90 -3.15
C ALA A 223 -25.00 31.64 -2.36
N ALA A 224 -25.15 32.96 -2.56
CA ALA A 224 -26.20 33.75 -1.94
C ALA A 224 -27.62 33.38 -2.41
N VAL A 225 -27.81 33.08 -3.71
CA VAL A 225 -29.11 32.60 -4.24
C VAL A 225 -29.47 31.21 -3.70
N LEU A 226 -28.49 30.32 -3.58
CA LEU A 226 -28.68 28.99 -3.00
C LEU A 226 -28.95 29.05 -1.49
N ALA A 227 -28.29 29.96 -0.78
CA ALA A 227 -28.55 30.24 0.63
C ALA A 227 -29.95 30.84 0.83
N ALA A 228 -30.35 31.81 0.01
CA ALA A 228 -31.70 32.37 0.04
C ALA A 228 -32.77 31.33 -0.28
N PHE A 229 -32.49 30.39 -1.19
CA PHE A 229 -33.36 29.24 -1.45
C PHE A 229 -33.47 28.32 -0.22
N ALA A 230 -32.36 28.01 0.44
CA ALA A 230 -32.35 27.20 1.66
C ALA A 230 -33.05 27.90 2.85
N ASP A 231 -32.89 29.22 2.99
CA ASP A 231 -33.50 30.03 4.04
C ASP A 231 -35.01 30.20 3.80
N ALA A 232 -35.43 30.51 2.57
CA ALA A 232 -36.84 30.57 2.19
C ALA A 232 -37.54 29.20 2.34
N GLN A 233 -36.80 28.11 2.15
CA GLN A 233 -37.27 26.75 2.42
C GLN A 233 -37.53 26.49 3.89
N SER A 234 -36.66 26.95 4.80
CA SER A 234 -36.84 26.77 6.25
C SER A 234 -38.16 27.36 6.77
N LEU A 235 -38.70 28.38 6.08
CA LEU A 235 -39.96 29.05 6.39
C LEU A 235 -41.20 28.30 5.87
N ILE A 236 -41.05 27.46 4.83
CA ILE A 236 -42.10 26.59 4.27
C ILE A 236 -42.10 25.21 4.98
N ALA A 237 -40.99 24.83 5.62
CA ALA A 237 -40.70 23.47 6.08
C ALA A 237 -41.18 23.11 7.50
N ARG A 238 -42.45 22.72 7.63
CA ARG A 238 -42.83 21.67 8.62
C ARG A 238 -42.94 20.27 8.02
N LYS A 239 -42.82 20.12 6.69
CA LYS A 239 -43.06 18.87 5.95
C LYS A 239 -41.98 18.56 4.88
N GLU A 240 -40.74 19.02 5.07
CA GLU A 240 -39.62 18.61 4.22
C GLU A 240 -39.01 17.30 4.76
N HIS A 241 -38.69 16.36 3.87
CA HIS A 241 -37.92 15.16 4.22
C HIS A 241 -36.59 15.15 3.46
N VAL A 242 -35.50 15.32 4.22
CA VAL A 242 -34.13 15.20 3.68
C VAL A 242 -33.76 13.73 3.69
N LEU A 243 -33.56 13.16 2.50
CA LEU A 243 -33.17 11.76 2.34
C LEU A 243 -31.74 11.66 1.85
N ARG A 244 -30.98 10.76 2.50
CA ARG A 244 -29.65 10.34 2.06
C ARG A 244 -29.81 9.05 1.24
N PRO A 245 -29.47 9.05 -0.07
CA PRO A 245 -29.67 7.92 -0.97
C PRO A 245 -29.11 6.57 -0.51
N SER A 246 -27.97 6.56 0.17
CA SER A 246 -27.27 5.34 0.61
C SER A 246 -26.29 5.70 1.72
N ASP A 247 -26.09 4.79 2.66
CA ASP A 247 -25.08 4.92 3.71
C ASP A 247 -23.75 4.29 3.28
N GLU A 248 -22.66 4.63 3.98
CA GLU A 248 -21.32 4.06 3.72
C GLU A 248 -21.30 2.53 3.82
N ALA A 249 -22.17 1.97 4.67
CA ALA A 249 -22.35 0.54 4.86
C ALA A 249 -22.89 -0.20 3.62
N ASP A 250 -23.51 0.51 2.67
CA ASP A 250 -24.11 -0.09 1.47
C ASP A 250 -23.10 -0.22 0.31
N LEU A 251 -21.96 0.46 0.37
CA LEU A 251 -21.00 0.52 -0.73
C LEU A 251 -20.59 -0.89 -1.24
N PRO A 252 -20.20 -1.87 -0.41
CA PRO A 252 -19.81 -3.18 -0.91
C PRO A 252 -20.94 -3.88 -1.67
N LYS A 253 -22.18 -3.77 -1.18
CA LYS A 253 -23.36 -4.39 -1.81
C LYS A 253 -23.71 -3.71 -3.13
N ILE A 254 -23.59 -2.38 -3.20
CA ILE A 254 -23.77 -1.60 -4.44
C ILE A 254 -22.74 -2.04 -5.49
N LEU A 255 -21.46 -2.15 -5.11
CA LEU A 255 -20.39 -2.59 -6.00
C LEU A 255 -20.63 -4.03 -6.46
N ALA A 256 -20.92 -4.94 -5.54
CA ALA A 256 -21.15 -6.35 -5.84
C ALA A 256 -22.31 -6.55 -6.82
N ARG A 257 -23.46 -5.90 -6.56
CA ARG A 257 -24.66 -5.99 -7.41
C ARG A 257 -24.45 -5.42 -8.81
N ARG A 258 -23.57 -4.43 -8.97
CA ARG A 258 -23.25 -3.85 -10.28
C ARG A 258 -22.18 -4.59 -11.05
N LEU A 259 -21.23 -5.21 -10.36
CA LEU A 259 -20.07 -5.85 -10.98
C LEU A 259 -20.29 -7.35 -11.26
N PHE A 260 -21.17 -8.01 -10.52
CA PHE A 260 -21.43 -9.44 -10.63
C PHE A 260 -22.88 -9.73 -10.96
N ALA A 261 -23.10 -10.47 -12.05
CA ALA A 261 -24.44 -10.91 -12.44
C ALA A 261 -25.06 -11.89 -11.42
N ARG A 262 -24.22 -12.74 -10.80
CA ARG A 262 -24.63 -13.71 -9.79
C ARG A 262 -23.53 -13.89 -8.75
N ILE A 263 -23.94 -14.01 -7.50
CA ILE A 263 -23.10 -14.36 -6.36
C ILE A 263 -23.81 -15.48 -5.62
N ASP A 264 -23.08 -16.53 -5.25
CA ASP A 264 -23.64 -17.61 -4.43
C ASP A 264 -23.98 -17.08 -3.03
N SER A 265 -25.23 -17.29 -2.61
CA SER A 265 -25.73 -16.92 -1.29
C SER A 265 -24.99 -17.57 -0.11
N GLN A 266 -24.36 -18.73 -0.32
CA GLN A 266 -23.65 -19.47 0.74
C GLN A 266 -22.15 -19.12 0.81
N ALA A 267 -21.58 -18.57 -0.28
CA ALA A 267 -20.17 -18.24 -0.36
C ALA A 267 -19.68 -17.25 0.71
N PRO A 268 -20.41 -16.15 1.05
CA PRO A 268 -19.91 -15.17 2.03
C PRO A 268 -19.60 -15.77 3.40
N ALA A 269 -20.45 -16.68 3.89
CA ALA A 269 -20.26 -17.30 5.20
C ALA A 269 -19.09 -18.29 5.20
N ALA A 270 -18.97 -19.11 4.15
CA ALA A 270 -17.88 -20.06 4.00
C ALA A 270 -16.52 -19.37 3.88
N VAL A 271 -16.42 -18.36 3.01
CA VAL A 271 -15.19 -17.58 2.80
C VAL A 271 -14.81 -16.79 4.06
N ALA A 272 -15.79 -16.18 4.74
CA ALA A 272 -15.55 -15.51 6.01
C ALA A 272 -14.93 -16.47 7.05
N GLN A 273 -15.41 -17.71 7.12
CA GLN A 273 -14.86 -18.71 8.02
C GLN A 273 -13.43 -19.12 7.64
N HIS A 274 -13.11 -19.28 6.35
CA HIS A 274 -11.75 -19.56 5.88
C HIS A 274 -10.77 -18.46 6.30
N TYR A 275 -11.14 -17.19 6.13
CA TYR A 275 -10.29 -16.05 6.51
C TYR A 275 -10.13 -15.92 8.02
N VAL A 276 -11.17 -16.20 8.81
CA VAL A 276 -11.05 -16.25 10.28
C VAL A 276 -10.11 -17.36 10.73
N THR A 277 -10.21 -18.54 10.13
CA THR A 277 -9.29 -19.65 10.41
C THR A 277 -7.86 -19.27 10.06
N ALA A 278 -7.64 -18.71 8.88
CA ALA A 278 -6.31 -18.25 8.44
C ALA A 278 -5.72 -17.19 9.39
N ALA A 279 -6.52 -16.20 9.80
CA ALA A 279 -6.10 -15.19 10.78
C ALA A 279 -5.78 -15.83 12.14
N GLY A 280 -6.60 -16.77 12.61
CA GLY A 280 -6.38 -17.50 13.86
C GLY A 280 -5.10 -18.34 13.85
N GLU A 281 -4.82 -19.03 12.74
CA GLU A 281 -3.56 -19.75 12.54
C GLU A 281 -2.36 -18.81 12.53
N ALA A 282 -2.48 -17.65 11.88
CA ALA A 282 -1.43 -16.65 11.84
C ALA A 282 -1.14 -16.08 13.24
N PHE A 283 -2.17 -15.74 14.02
CA PHE A 283 -2.01 -15.37 15.43
C PHE A 283 -1.34 -16.48 16.25
N GLY A 284 -1.74 -17.74 16.03
CA GLY A 284 -1.15 -18.91 16.69
C GLY A 284 0.34 -19.10 16.39
N ARG A 285 0.82 -18.61 15.25
CA ARG A 285 2.24 -18.57 14.87
C ARG A 285 2.98 -17.31 15.33
N GLY A 286 2.31 -16.42 16.06
CA GLY A 286 2.89 -15.18 16.59
C GLY A 286 2.89 -14.01 15.62
N ALA A 287 2.10 -14.06 14.53
CA ALA A 287 1.98 -12.93 13.62
C ALA A 287 1.31 -11.73 14.29
N ASP A 288 1.90 -10.54 14.12
CA ASP A 288 1.26 -9.28 14.50
C ASP A 288 0.25 -8.88 13.42
N LEU A 289 -1.04 -9.09 13.71
CA LEU A 289 -2.16 -8.74 12.85
C LEU A 289 -3.08 -7.75 13.57
N PRO A 290 -3.91 -7.00 12.84
CA PRO A 290 -4.78 -6.01 13.45
C PRO A 290 -5.79 -6.68 14.40
N GLU A 291 -6.05 -6.06 15.55
CA GLU A 291 -6.98 -6.59 16.56
C GLU A 291 -8.38 -6.89 16.00
N ARG A 292 -8.83 -6.14 14.99
CA ARG A 292 -10.13 -6.40 14.32
C ARG A 292 -10.24 -7.79 13.69
N MET A 293 -9.09 -8.41 13.34
CA MET A 293 -9.02 -9.76 12.79
C MET A 293 -9.10 -10.84 13.89
N SER A 294 -8.97 -10.43 15.16
CA SER A 294 -9.20 -11.29 16.31
C SER A 294 -10.68 -11.34 16.66
N GLY A 295 -11.32 -12.49 16.44
CA GLY A 295 -12.67 -12.77 16.92
C GLY A 295 -13.80 -12.61 15.88
N PRO A 296 -15.06 -12.67 16.33
CA PRO A 296 -16.22 -12.85 15.44
C PRO A 296 -16.55 -11.62 14.58
N GLY A 297 -16.03 -10.44 14.93
CA GLY A 297 -16.23 -9.21 14.15
C GLY A 297 -15.66 -9.31 12.74
N PHE A 298 -14.49 -9.95 12.58
CA PHE A 298 -13.85 -10.11 11.28
C PHE A 298 -14.69 -10.93 10.30
N ALA A 299 -15.29 -12.03 10.77
CA ALA A 299 -16.19 -12.85 9.95
C ALA A 299 -17.35 -12.01 9.40
N THR A 300 -17.91 -11.15 10.25
CA THR A 300 -19.02 -10.25 9.89
C THR A 300 -18.57 -9.22 8.85
N ASP A 301 -17.38 -8.65 9.00
CA ASP A 301 -16.84 -7.68 8.05
C ASP A 301 -16.55 -8.32 6.69
N VAL A 302 -15.95 -9.52 6.65
CA VAL A 302 -15.71 -10.27 5.41
C VAL A 302 -17.03 -10.62 4.74
N ALA A 303 -17.99 -11.19 5.46
CA ALA A 303 -19.29 -11.55 4.89
C ALA A 303 -20.06 -10.34 4.35
N ARG A 304 -19.96 -9.18 5.02
CA ARG A 304 -20.62 -7.93 4.59
C ARG A 304 -19.95 -7.31 3.36
N SER A 305 -18.64 -7.48 3.21
CA SER A 305 -17.86 -6.90 2.11
C SER A 305 -17.70 -7.83 0.90
N TYR A 306 -18.04 -9.11 1.03
CA TYR A 306 -17.95 -10.11 -0.02
C TYR A 306 -18.55 -9.62 -1.37
N PRO A 307 -17.86 -9.80 -2.51
CA PRO A 307 -16.61 -10.57 -2.71
C PRO A 307 -15.32 -9.75 -2.53
N PHE A 308 -15.39 -8.59 -1.89
CA PHE A 308 -14.23 -7.72 -1.67
C PHE A 308 -13.64 -7.92 -0.27
N HIS A 309 -12.32 -7.81 -0.14
CA HIS A 309 -11.68 -7.78 1.16
C HIS A 309 -12.06 -6.49 1.93
N PRO A 310 -12.27 -6.51 3.27
CA PRO A 310 -12.66 -5.33 4.04
C PRO A 310 -11.73 -4.12 3.87
N ASP A 311 -10.42 -4.35 3.75
CA ASP A 311 -9.44 -3.27 3.56
C ASP A 311 -9.52 -2.64 2.16
N LEU A 312 -9.92 -3.41 1.14
CA LEU A 312 -10.17 -2.88 -0.20
C LEU A 312 -11.30 -1.84 -0.15
N ILE A 313 -12.42 -2.21 0.48
CA ILE A 313 -13.54 -1.28 0.69
C ILE A 313 -13.08 -0.06 1.48
N THR A 314 -12.32 -0.26 2.56
CA THR A 314 -11.82 0.85 3.39
C THR A 314 -10.98 1.84 2.61
N VAL A 315 -10.09 1.37 1.74
CA VAL A 315 -9.27 2.26 0.89
C VAL A 315 -10.10 2.95 -0.18
N LEU A 316 -10.99 2.24 -0.88
CA LEU A 316 -11.90 2.86 -1.87
C LEU A 316 -12.74 3.97 -1.22
N ASP A 317 -13.21 3.70 0.01
CA ASP A 317 -14.18 4.51 0.70
C ASP A 317 -13.59 5.69 1.47
N LYS A 318 -12.45 5.51 2.12
CA LYS A 318 -11.84 6.49 3.03
C LYS A 318 -10.53 7.10 2.52
N ARG A 319 -9.98 6.58 1.43
CA ARG A 319 -8.75 7.09 0.80
C ARG A 319 -9.03 7.59 -0.60
N LEU A 320 -9.49 6.73 -1.51
CA LEU A 320 -9.70 7.16 -2.89
C LEU A 320 -10.83 8.17 -3.02
N SER A 321 -11.86 8.09 -2.18
CA SER A 321 -12.98 9.05 -2.19
C SER A 321 -12.58 10.50 -1.85
N THR A 322 -11.45 10.70 -1.17
CA THR A 322 -10.97 12.05 -0.79
C THR A 322 -10.11 12.67 -1.89
N ILE A 323 -9.78 11.91 -2.94
CA ILE A 323 -9.03 12.40 -4.09
C ILE A 323 -9.91 13.36 -4.90
N PRO A 324 -9.46 14.60 -5.18
CA PRO A 324 -10.18 15.51 -6.06
C PRO A 324 -10.50 14.85 -7.40
N ASN A 325 -11.73 15.02 -7.88
CA ASN A 325 -12.23 14.42 -9.14
C ASN A 325 -12.35 12.88 -9.15
N PHE A 326 -12.00 12.15 -8.08
CA PHE A 326 -12.32 10.74 -7.95
C PHE A 326 -13.75 10.58 -7.45
N GLN A 327 -14.67 10.25 -8.36
CA GLN A 327 -16.06 9.97 -7.99
C GLN A 327 -16.13 8.69 -7.15
N ARG A 328 -16.41 8.78 -5.84
CA ARG A 328 -16.43 7.66 -4.86
C ARG A 328 -16.94 6.34 -5.46
N THR A 329 -18.18 6.32 -5.96
CA THR A 329 -18.79 5.09 -6.51
C THR A 329 -18.41 4.80 -7.98
N ARG A 330 -18.40 5.82 -8.86
CA ARG A 330 -18.14 5.60 -10.31
C ARG A 330 -16.67 5.30 -10.60
N GLY A 331 -15.75 5.95 -9.88
CA GLY A 331 -14.31 5.68 -9.91
C GLY A 331 -14.03 4.27 -9.40
N ALA A 332 -14.58 3.90 -8.23
CA ALA A 332 -14.45 2.55 -7.69
C ALA A 332 -14.99 1.48 -8.66
N LEU A 333 -16.18 1.68 -9.25
CA LEU A 333 -16.73 0.74 -10.24
C LEU A 333 -15.83 0.59 -11.46
N ARG A 334 -15.28 1.69 -11.99
CA ARG A 334 -14.39 1.63 -13.16
C ARG A 334 -13.10 0.88 -12.84
N LEU A 335 -12.48 1.18 -11.71
CA LEU A 335 -11.27 0.52 -11.23
C LEU A 335 -11.51 -0.97 -11.03
N LEU A 336 -12.53 -1.33 -10.24
CA LEU A 336 -12.86 -2.71 -9.93
C LEU A 336 -13.31 -3.50 -11.16
N ALA A 337 -14.03 -2.90 -12.12
CA ALA A 337 -14.40 -3.58 -13.35
C ALA A 337 -13.18 -4.02 -14.16
N ARG A 338 -12.12 -3.19 -14.21
CA ARG A 338 -10.85 -3.55 -14.84
C ARG A 338 -10.11 -4.61 -14.04
N THR A 339 -9.99 -4.45 -12.72
CA THR A 339 -9.39 -5.45 -11.83
C THR A 339 -10.06 -6.82 -11.96
N ILE A 340 -11.40 -6.87 -11.91
CA ILE A 340 -12.17 -8.11 -12.06
C ILE A 340 -11.94 -8.73 -13.43
N ARG A 341 -11.83 -7.93 -14.49
CA ARG A 341 -11.54 -8.44 -15.83
C ARG A 341 -10.18 -9.15 -15.87
N VAL A 342 -9.15 -8.60 -15.25
CA VAL A 342 -7.82 -9.22 -15.16
C VAL A 342 -7.89 -10.52 -14.36
N LEU A 343 -8.49 -10.48 -13.15
CA LEU A 343 -8.69 -11.67 -12.31
C LEU A 343 -9.47 -12.78 -13.02
N TRP A 344 -10.46 -12.41 -13.83
CA TRP A 344 -11.26 -13.36 -14.62
C TRP A 344 -10.48 -13.97 -15.78
N GLN A 345 -9.41 -13.33 -16.25
CA GLN A 345 -8.55 -13.88 -17.31
C GLN A 345 -7.45 -14.76 -16.72
N GLU A 346 -6.86 -14.34 -15.60
CA GLU A 346 -5.70 -15.00 -15.00
C GLU A 346 -6.06 -16.16 -14.08
N HIS A 347 -7.24 -16.11 -13.45
CA HIS A 347 -7.68 -17.10 -12.45
C HIS A 347 -6.61 -17.41 -11.39
N PRO A 348 -6.12 -16.40 -10.64
CA PRO A 348 -5.08 -16.62 -9.64
C PRO A 348 -5.54 -17.66 -8.60
N ALA A 349 -4.64 -18.61 -8.30
CA ALA A 349 -4.92 -19.69 -7.37
C ALA A 349 -5.23 -19.14 -5.96
N GLY A 350 -6.28 -19.65 -5.33
CA GLY A 350 -6.65 -19.28 -3.96
C GLY A 350 -7.35 -17.92 -3.80
N ALA A 351 -7.69 -17.23 -4.90
CA ALA A 351 -8.39 -15.95 -4.84
C ALA A 351 -9.89 -16.13 -4.46
N GLU A 352 -10.18 -16.19 -3.16
CA GLU A 352 -11.55 -16.24 -2.63
C GLU A 352 -12.17 -14.84 -2.43
N LEU A 353 -11.33 -13.81 -2.21
CA LEU A 353 -11.71 -12.40 -2.10
C LEU A 353 -10.90 -11.54 -3.07
N ILE A 354 -11.45 -10.39 -3.44
CA ILE A 354 -10.71 -9.35 -4.17
C ILE A 354 -10.01 -8.45 -3.15
N HIS A 355 -8.68 -8.56 -3.07
CA HIS A 355 -7.80 -7.74 -2.24
C HIS A 355 -7.30 -6.49 -2.96
N LEU A 356 -6.68 -5.59 -2.20
CA LEU A 356 -5.97 -4.42 -2.74
C LEU A 356 -4.86 -4.81 -3.71
N HIS A 357 -4.10 -5.86 -3.40
CA HIS A 357 -3.01 -6.33 -4.24
C HIS A 357 -3.45 -6.94 -5.57
N HIS A 358 -4.76 -7.16 -5.78
CA HIS A 358 -5.29 -7.57 -7.07
C HIS A 358 -5.47 -6.41 -8.05
N ILE A 359 -5.37 -5.16 -7.58
CA ILE A 359 -5.37 -3.99 -8.47
C ILE A 359 -4.03 -3.99 -9.21
N ASP A 360 -4.06 -4.47 -10.45
CA ASP A 360 -2.87 -4.57 -11.29
C ASP A 360 -2.33 -3.18 -11.68
N LEU A 361 -1.19 -2.82 -11.09
CA LEU A 361 -0.49 -1.58 -11.38
C LEU A 361 0.46 -1.69 -12.59
N ALA A 362 0.63 -2.88 -13.17
CA ALA A 362 1.31 -3.05 -14.45
C ALA A 362 0.43 -2.58 -15.63
N ASP A 363 -0.90 -2.64 -15.47
CA ASP A 363 -1.85 -2.04 -16.42
C ASP A 363 -1.69 -0.51 -16.42
N LYS A 364 -1.26 0.00 -17.57
CA LYS A 364 -0.97 1.43 -17.76
C LYS A 364 -2.19 2.31 -17.52
N ASP A 365 -3.38 1.89 -17.94
CA ASP A 365 -4.57 2.69 -17.74
C ASP A 365 -5.00 2.73 -16.26
N ILE A 366 -4.79 1.65 -15.50
CA ILE A 366 -5.01 1.64 -14.04
C ILE A 366 -3.98 2.52 -13.34
N ALA A 367 -2.70 2.36 -13.67
CA ALA A 367 -1.62 3.17 -13.13
C ALA A 367 -1.86 4.67 -13.41
N GLU A 368 -2.23 5.04 -14.64
CA GLU A 368 -2.57 6.41 -15.03
C GLU A 368 -3.85 6.90 -14.33
N ASP A 369 -4.93 6.10 -14.24
CA ASP A 369 -6.17 6.52 -13.57
C ASP A 369 -5.92 6.86 -12.09
N LEU A 370 -5.01 6.10 -11.45
CA LEU A 370 -4.60 6.29 -10.07
C LEU A 370 -3.50 7.36 -9.89
N SER A 371 -2.64 7.63 -10.88
CA SER A 371 -1.52 8.60 -10.76
C SER A 371 -1.81 9.99 -11.36
N SER A 372 -2.48 10.05 -12.52
CA SER A 372 -2.67 11.28 -13.31
C SER A 372 -3.81 12.16 -12.78
N ARG A 373 -4.87 11.57 -12.23
CA ARG A 373 -6.02 12.30 -11.67
C ARG A 373 -5.75 12.92 -10.30
N LEU A 374 -4.56 12.68 -9.76
CA LEU A 374 -4.09 13.06 -8.42
C LEU A 374 -3.24 14.35 -8.38
N ASP A 375 -3.09 15.09 -9.48
CA ASP A 375 -2.12 16.20 -9.60
C ASP A 375 -0.67 15.74 -9.33
N LYS A 376 -0.39 14.45 -9.63
CA LYS A 376 0.84 13.72 -9.23
C LYS A 376 1.31 12.75 -10.32
N ALA A 377 1.62 13.26 -11.51
CA ALA A 377 2.39 12.52 -12.53
C ALA A 377 3.69 11.90 -11.95
N THR A 378 4.16 12.39 -10.80
CA THR A 378 5.33 11.90 -10.06
C THR A 378 5.16 10.54 -9.38
N PHE A 379 3.94 10.07 -9.05
CA PHE A 379 3.74 8.78 -8.37
C PHE A 379 3.86 7.57 -9.32
N GLU A 380 3.77 7.79 -10.63
CA GLU A 380 4.05 6.73 -11.61
C GLU A 380 5.50 6.24 -11.54
N VAL A 381 6.44 7.11 -11.16
CA VAL A 381 7.85 6.74 -10.93
C VAL A 381 7.96 5.72 -9.79
N VAL A 382 7.12 5.84 -8.76
CA VAL A 382 7.08 4.90 -7.64
C VAL A 382 6.61 3.52 -8.10
N ILE A 383 5.57 3.46 -8.93
CA ILE A 383 5.06 2.19 -9.48
C ILE A 383 6.17 1.49 -10.25
N ARG A 384 6.81 2.20 -11.19
CA ARG A 384 7.84 1.67 -12.09
C ARG A 384 9.13 1.26 -11.40
N ALA A 385 9.49 1.89 -10.29
CA ALA A 385 10.70 1.55 -9.57
C ALA A 385 10.46 0.39 -8.58
N ASP A 386 9.36 0.45 -7.81
CA ASP A 386 9.26 -0.36 -6.60
C ASP A 386 8.14 -1.40 -6.59
N ILE A 387 7.10 -1.27 -7.44
CA ILE A 387 5.84 -1.99 -7.20
C ILE A 387 5.51 -3.00 -8.30
N ALA A 388 5.43 -2.55 -9.55
CA ALA A 388 5.00 -3.37 -10.66
C ALA A 388 5.67 -2.93 -11.98
N SER A 389 6.22 -3.90 -12.71
CA SER A 389 6.85 -3.65 -14.00
C SER A 389 5.79 -3.45 -15.07
N GLN A 390 5.91 -2.38 -15.85
CA GLN A 390 5.08 -2.20 -17.05
C GLN A 390 5.65 -3.01 -18.21
N PRO A 391 4.84 -3.41 -19.22
CA PRO A 391 5.30 -4.22 -20.35
C PRO A 391 6.56 -3.66 -21.02
N GLY A 392 7.64 -4.46 -21.03
CA GLY A 392 8.96 -4.08 -21.57
C GLY A 392 9.87 -3.30 -20.62
N GLY A 393 9.47 -3.11 -19.37
CA GLY A 393 10.28 -2.50 -18.31
C GLY A 393 11.22 -3.49 -17.60
N GLU A 394 12.14 -2.95 -16.80
CA GLU A 394 12.97 -3.75 -15.89
C GLU A 394 12.15 -4.23 -14.68
N PRO A 395 12.53 -5.37 -14.05
CA PRO A 395 11.91 -5.81 -12.81
C PRO A 395 12.05 -4.76 -11.71
N THR A 396 10.94 -4.50 -11.02
CA THR A 396 10.87 -3.60 -9.87
C THR A 396 11.51 -4.19 -8.63
N HIS A 397 11.76 -3.36 -7.61
CA HIS A 397 12.31 -3.84 -6.34
C HIS A 397 11.43 -4.91 -5.67
N ALA A 398 10.11 -4.76 -5.69
CA ALA A 398 9.20 -5.78 -5.18
C ALA A 398 9.31 -7.10 -5.97
N GLU A 399 9.30 -7.06 -7.30
CA GLU A 399 9.44 -8.26 -8.13
C GLU A 399 10.81 -8.93 -7.95
N ALA A 400 11.88 -8.15 -7.73
CA ALA A 400 13.21 -8.68 -7.43
C ALA A 400 13.29 -9.32 -6.03
N VAL A 401 12.54 -8.81 -5.04
CA VAL A 401 12.35 -9.49 -3.75
C VAL A 401 11.59 -10.80 -3.96
N ASP A 402 10.50 -10.79 -4.71
CA ASP A 402 9.66 -11.95 -4.97
C ASP A 402 10.40 -13.06 -5.72
N ALA A 403 11.20 -12.70 -6.73
CA ALA A 403 12.03 -13.65 -7.46
C ALA A 403 13.03 -14.39 -6.55
N ARG A 404 13.58 -13.72 -5.52
CA ARG A 404 14.48 -14.33 -4.52
C ARG A 404 13.72 -15.18 -3.50
N MET A 405 12.50 -14.78 -3.16
CA MET A 405 11.64 -15.47 -2.19
C MET A 405 10.91 -16.67 -2.80
N GLY A 406 10.74 -16.70 -4.13
CA GLY A 406 10.01 -17.75 -4.84
C GLY A 406 8.49 -17.61 -4.81
N GLN A 407 7.96 -16.48 -4.32
CA GLN A 407 6.52 -16.22 -4.22
C GLN A 407 6.23 -14.70 -4.23
N PRO A 408 5.04 -14.26 -4.70
CA PRO A 408 4.73 -12.85 -4.93
C PRO A 408 4.30 -12.10 -3.66
N ALA A 409 5.07 -12.15 -2.59
CA ALA A 409 4.69 -11.55 -1.30
C ALA A 409 4.97 -10.04 -1.23
N ALA A 410 6.12 -9.60 -1.72
CA ALA A 410 6.56 -8.21 -1.72
C ALA A 410 5.73 -7.37 -2.70
N SER A 411 5.40 -7.85 -3.90
CA SER A 411 4.53 -7.12 -4.82
C SER A 411 3.10 -6.95 -4.26
N ARG A 412 2.60 -7.95 -3.51
CA ARG A 412 1.31 -7.84 -2.80
C ARG A 412 1.34 -6.74 -1.74
N LEU A 413 2.40 -6.73 -0.92
CA LEU A 413 2.60 -5.72 0.12
C LEU A 413 2.82 -4.32 -0.47
N ALA A 414 3.64 -4.22 -1.51
CA ALA A 414 3.96 -2.97 -2.20
C ALA A 414 2.72 -2.33 -2.82
N THR A 415 1.90 -3.10 -3.56
CA THR A 415 0.65 -2.62 -4.14
C THR A 415 -0.33 -2.15 -3.07
N THR A 416 -0.45 -2.93 -1.99
CA THR A 416 -1.32 -2.57 -0.85
C THR A 416 -0.86 -1.27 -0.21
N ALA A 417 0.43 -1.15 0.15
CA ALA A 417 1.00 0.05 0.75
C ALA A 417 0.88 1.28 -0.16
N TYR A 418 1.05 1.11 -1.47
CA TYR A 418 0.89 2.19 -2.45
C TYR A 418 -0.52 2.76 -2.45
N LEU A 419 -1.54 1.91 -2.51
CA LEU A 419 -2.94 2.33 -2.54
C LEU A 419 -3.35 3.06 -1.25
N TRP A 420 -2.80 2.66 -0.11
CA TRP A 420 -2.97 3.39 1.14
C TRP A 420 -2.27 4.76 1.15
N SER A 421 -1.21 4.93 0.35
CA SER A 421 -0.34 6.12 0.34
C SER A 421 -0.80 7.25 -0.60
N LEU A 422 -1.85 7.03 -1.39
CA LEU A 422 -2.28 7.96 -2.46
C LEU A 422 -2.71 9.35 -1.93
N THR A 423 -3.21 9.41 -0.69
CA THR A 423 -3.63 10.66 -0.02
C THR A 423 -2.53 11.19 0.91
N ARG A 424 -2.18 12.49 0.82
CA ARG A 424 -1.06 13.08 1.59
C ARG A 424 -1.36 13.28 3.08
N ASP A 425 -2.62 13.47 3.43
CA ASP A 425 -3.02 13.91 4.78
C ASP A 425 -3.13 12.76 5.78
N VAL A 426 -2.81 11.54 5.35
CA VAL A 426 -3.02 10.33 6.13
C VAL A 426 -1.67 9.77 6.58
N PRO A 427 -1.55 9.32 7.85
CA PRO A 427 -0.39 8.57 8.32
C PRO A 427 -0.10 7.33 7.46
N GLY A 428 1.12 6.81 7.58
CA GLY A 428 1.48 5.50 7.01
C GLY A 428 0.60 4.36 7.53
N VAL A 429 0.83 3.16 6.99
CA VAL A 429 0.10 1.96 7.37
C VAL A 429 0.96 1.10 8.29
N PRO A 430 0.50 0.72 9.48
CA PRO A 430 1.24 -0.19 10.34
C PRO A 430 1.53 -1.54 9.65
N ALA A 431 2.67 -2.16 10.00
CA ALA A 431 3.07 -3.47 9.47
C ALA A 431 1.93 -4.51 9.58
N SER A 432 1.31 -4.59 10.75
CA SER A 432 0.20 -5.50 11.03
C SER A 432 -0.98 -5.28 10.09
N THR A 433 -1.30 -4.04 9.75
CA THR A 433 -2.38 -3.72 8.81
C THR A 433 -2.03 -4.09 7.38
N LEU A 434 -0.78 -3.91 6.94
CA LEU A 434 -0.35 -4.37 5.62
C LEU A 434 -0.38 -5.89 5.50
N ILE A 435 0.19 -6.60 6.48
CA ILE A 435 0.23 -8.06 6.51
C ILE A 435 -1.20 -8.61 6.56
N GLY A 436 -2.06 -8.10 7.45
CA GLY A 436 -3.47 -8.49 7.52
C GLY A 436 -4.27 -8.17 6.25
N GLY A 437 -3.95 -7.06 5.58
CA GLY A 437 -4.62 -6.66 4.33
C GLY A 437 -4.27 -7.53 3.13
N VAL A 438 -3.09 -8.17 3.13
CA VAL A 438 -2.71 -9.14 2.09
C VAL A 438 -3.06 -10.56 2.47
N LEU A 439 -3.03 -10.94 3.76
CA LEU A 439 -3.21 -12.30 4.25
C LEU A 439 -4.39 -13.01 3.58
N SER A 440 -4.12 -14.16 2.98
CA SER A 440 -5.09 -15.07 2.35
C SER A 440 -4.98 -16.47 2.95
N PRO A 441 -6.06 -17.29 2.90
CA PRO A 441 -6.00 -18.68 3.35
C PRO A 441 -4.85 -19.46 2.69
N GLY A 442 -4.01 -20.09 3.52
CA GLY A 442 -2.83 -20.84 3.07
C GLY A 442 -1.51 -20.05 3.06
N ASP A 443 -1.53 -18.73 3.24
CA ASP A 443 -0.32 -17.93 3.38
C ASP A 443 0.44 -18.27 4.69
N ASP A 444 1.78 -18.16 4.64
CA ASP A 444 2.61 -18.14 5.85
C ASP A 444 2.91 -16.68 6.25
N PRO A 445 2.41 -16.21 7.41
CA PRO A 445 2.61 -14.82 7.84
C PRO A 445 4.09 -14.48 8.07
N ASN A 446 4.95 -15.44 8.42
CA ASN A 446 6.38 -15.18 8.59
C ASN A 446 7.05 -14.83 7.26
N VAL A 447 6.57 -15.42 6.17
CA VAL A 447 7.08 -15.10 4.84
C VAL A 447 6.60 -13.72 4.40
N LEU A 448 5.38 -13.32 4.76
CA LEU A 448 4.89 -11.95 4.54
C LEU A 448 5.69 -10.92 5.33
N SER A 449 5.97 -11.16 6.61
CA SER A 449 6.82 -10.27 7.42
C SER A 449 8.22 -10.14 6.82
N LYS A 450 8.86 -11.26 6.47
CA LYS A 450 10.18 -11.26 5.84
C LYS A 450 10.18 -10.56 4.47
N ALA A 451 9.11 -10.69 3.70
CA ALA A 451 8.93 -9.97 2.44
C ALA A 451 8.82 -8.46 2.67
N LEU A 452 8.14 -8.02 3.72
CA LEU A 452 8.03 -6.61 4.09
C LEU A 452 9.41 -6.03 4.47
N ASP A 453 10.18 -6.74 5.31
CA ASP A 453 11.54 -6.33 5.69
C ASP A 453 12.47 -6.23 4.46
N ASN A 454 12.40 -7.23 3.57
CA ASN A 454 13.18 -7.24 2.33
C ASN A 454 12.75 -6.12 1.36
N LEU A 455 11.46 -5.78 1.34
CA LEU A 455 10.93 -4.69 0.53
C LEU A 455 11.39 -3.33 1.09
N GLU A 456 11.33 -3.10 2.41
CA GLU A 456 11.83 -1.89 3.06
C GLU A 456 13.32 -1.67 2.76
N ALA A 457 14.12 -2.73 2.81
CA ALA A 457 15.55 -2.65 2.54
C ALA A 457 15.89 -2.38 1.06
N ALA A 458 14.98 -2.66 0.13
CA ALA A 458 15.22 -2.58 -1.32
C ALA A 458 14.53 -1.40 -2.01
N ALA A 459 13.32 -1.05 -1.58
CA ALA A 459 12.48 -0.07 -2.27
C ALA A 459 13.01 1.36 -2.16
N TRP A 460 12.97 2.07 -3.27
CA TRP A 460 13.52 3.41 -3.42
C TRP A 460 12.65 4.54 -2.90
N TYR A 461 11.36 4.27 -2.73
CA TYR A 461 10.31 5.24 -2.45
C TYR A 461 9.40 4.80 -1.30
N LEU A 462 9.66 3.64 -0.69
CA LEU A 462 9.00 3.18 0.53
C LEU A 462 9.70 3.79 1.75
N HIS A 463 8.92 4.37 2.65
CA HIS A 463 9.38 4.92 3.92
C HIS A 463 8.65 4.20 5.05
N CYS A 464 9.36 3.92 6.14
CA CYS A 464 8.81 3.39 7.38
C CYS A 464 9.14 4.36 8.51
N ASP A 465 8.12 4.94 9.13
CA ASP A 465 8.27 5.83 10.29
C ASP A 465 7.32 5.43 11.43
N ALA A 466 7.27 6.22 12.51
CA ALA A 466 6.38 5.93 13.65
C ALA A 466 4.89 5.84 13.28
N ARG A 467 4.50 6.39 12.13
CA ARG A 467 3.14 6.34 11.58
C ARG A 467 2.93 5.13 10.65
N GLY A 468 3.96 4.36 10.33
CA GLY A 468 3.91 3.14 9.52
C GLY A 468 4.54 3.29 8.13
N TYR A 469 4.25 2.34 7.26
CA TYR A 469 4.76 2.24 5.90
C TYR A 469 4.00 3.16 4.94
N ARG A 470 4.73 3.91 4.12
CA ARG A 470 4.16 4.82 3.14
C ARG A 470 5.06 5.00 1.92
N PHE A 471 4.46 4.94 0.74
CA PHE A 471 5.13 5.37 -0.49
C PHE A 471 5.09 6.89 -0.66
N SER A 472 6.24 7.46 -1.01
CA SER A 472 6.41 8.88 -1.30
C SER A 472 7.33 9.07 -2.50
N VAL A 473 7.25 10.20 -3.18
CA VAL A 473 8.12 10.54 -4.32
C VAL A 473 9.53 10.92 -3.88
N GLU A 474 9.72 11.16 -2.58
CA GLU A 474 11.04 11.43 -2.00
C GLU A 474 11.86 10.14 -1.91
N PRO A 475 13.17 10.18 -2.23
CA PRO A 475 14.07 9.05 -2.05
C PRO A 475 14.08 8.51 -0.60
N SER A 476 13.99 7.18 -0.46
CA SER A 476 14.18 6.44 0.78
C SER A 476 15.66 6.41 1.19
N LEU A 477 15.94 6.02 2.44
CA LEU A 477 17.33 5.78 2.88
C LEU A 477 17.99 4.69 2.03
N ALA A 478 17.26 3.63 1.67
CA ALA A 478 17.76 2.56 0.81
C ALA A 478 18.28 3.10 -0.52
N LYS A 479 17.53 4.00 -1.17
CA LYS A 479 17.98 4.67 -2.40
C LYS A 479 19.24 5.50 -2.19
N LEU A 480 19.27 6.34 -1.15
CA LEU A 480 20.44 7.18 -0.85
C LEU A 480 21.70 6.35 -0.59
N VAL A 481 21.57 5.24 0.14
CA VAL A 481 22.66 4.31 0.41
C VAL A 481 23.13 3.63 -0.86
N GLN A 482 22.22 3.13 -1.71
CA GLN A 482 22.58 2.49 -2.97
C GLN A 482 23.29 3.46 -3.93
N GLU A 483 22.81 4.71 -4.02
CA GLU A 483 23.48 5.76 -4.78
C GLU A 483 24.89 6.02 -4.24
N ALA A 484 25.07 6.11 -2.93
CA ALA A 484 26.39 6.26 -2.31
C ALA A 484 27.30 5.04 -2.51
N GLU A 485 26.77 3.81 -2.43
CA GLU A 485 27.50 2.58 -2.71
C GLU A 485 28.05 2.55 -4.16
N SER A 486 27.27 3.06 -5.12
CA SER A 486 27.67 3.14 -6.53
C SER A 486 28.89 4.04 -6.77
N GLN A 487 29.12 5.02 -5.89
CA GLN A 487 30.26 5.94 -5.96
C GLN A 487 31.54 5.37 -5.30
N ILE A 488 31.44 4.25 -4.60
CA ILE A 488 32.58 3.65 -3.89
C ILE A 488 33.30 2.65 -4.78
N SER A 489 34.54 3.00 -5.13
CA SER A 489 35.41 2.15 -5.94
C SER A 489 35.78 0.84 -5.21
N GLY A 490 35.88 -0.27 -5.96
CA GLY A 490 36.27 -1.56 -5.39
C GLY A 490 37.64 -1.54 -4.69
N GLY A 491 38.59 -0.74 -5.17
CA GLY A 491 39.89 -0.56 -4.52
C GLY A 491 39.77 0.06 -3.13
N ARG A 492 38.89 1.06 -2.95
CA ARG A 492 38.62 1.67 -1.64
C ARG A 492 37.98 0.67 -0.68
N VAL A 493 37.07 -0.18 -1.16
CA VAL A 493 36.45 -1.24 -0.35
C VAL A 493 37.51 -2.23 0.14
N LYS A 494 38.36 -2.74 -0.76
CA LYS A 494 39.43 -3.68 -0.42
C LYS A 494 40.42 -3.08 0.59
N GLN A 495 40.83 -1.82 0.39
CA GLN A 495 41.70 -1.13 1.33
C GLN A 495 41.05 -1.01 2.71
N ALA A 496 39.80 -0.57 2.78
CA ALA A 496 39.09 -0.44 4.05
C ALA A 496 38.92 -1.79 4.77
N ALA A 497 38.63 -2.87 4.03
CA ALA A 497 38.57 -4.22 4.59
C ALA A 497 39.93 -4.63 5.18
N THR A 498 41.02 -4.34 4.47
CA THR A 498 42.40 -4.59 4.94
C THR A 498 42.72 -3.80 6.20
N ASP A 499 42.32 -2.53 6.26
CA ASP A 499 42.50 -1.66 7.44
C ASP A 499 41.68 -2.14 8.64
N ILE A 500 40.48 -2.70 8.41
CA ILE A 500 39.68 -3.35 9.45
C ILE A 500 40.41 -4.58 9.97
N LEU A 501 40.86 -5.47 9.06
CA LEU A 501 41.58 -6.69 9.40
C LEU A 501 42.83 -6.40 10.24
N ALA A 502 43.64 -5.43 9.78
CA ALA A 502 44.80 -4.94 10.51
C ALA A 502 44.45 -4.46 11.93
N ARG A 503 43.37 -3.68 12.10
CA ARG A 503 42.97 -3.20 13.43
C ARG A 503 42.48 -4.31 14.36
N GLN A 504 41.94 -5.40 13.83
CA GLN A 504 41.40 -6.50 14.64
C GLN A 504 42.46 -7.46 15.17
N PHE A 505 43.56 -7.66 14.44
CA PHE A 505 44.64 -8.55 14.86
C PHE A 505 45.87 -7.75 15.26
N ARG A 506 46.11 -7.68 16.57
CA ARG A 506 47.24 -6.98 17.20
C ARG A 506 48.00 -7.90 18.14
N ASP A 507 49.25 -7.57 18.40
CA ASP A 507 50.11 -8.31 19.33
C ASP A 507 49.42 -8.50 20.69
N SER A 508 49.48 -9.72 21.19
CA SER A 508 49.08 -10.14 22.52
C SER A 508 50.11 -11.16 23.02
N ALA A 509 49.69 -12.28 23.63
CA ALA A 509 50.59 -13.41 23.90
C ALA A 509 51.14 -14.04 22.60
N LEU A 510 50.40 -13.93 21.48
CA LEU A 510 50.92 -14.18 20.14
C LEU A 510 51.38 -12.86 19.50
N LYS A 511 52.56 -12.88 18.89
CA LYS A 511 53.04 -11.80 18.01
C LYS A 511 52.38 -11.94 16.65
N VAL A 512 51.76 -10.87 16.18
CA VAL A 512 51.01 -10.87 14.92
C VAL A 512 51.93 -10.45 13.78
N ARG A 513 51.88 -11.20 12.69
CA ARG A 513 52.46 -10.82 11.40
C ARG A 513 51.38 -10.85 10.34
N ARG A 514 51.38 -9.82 9.51
CA ARG A 514 50.41 -9.64 8.43
C ARG A 514 51.18 -9.80 7.13
N SER A 515 50.84 -10.83 6.39
CA SER A 515 51.45 -11.20 5.11
C SER A 515 51.59 -10.05 4.12
N TRP A 516 50.61 -9.14 4.07
CA TRP A 516 50.60 -7.97 3.18
C TRP A 516 51.46 -6.79 3.66
N GLU A 517 51.95 -6.81 4.90
CA GLU A 517 52.89 -5.82 5.45
C GLU A 517 54.31 -6.40 5.51
N ASP A 518 54.46 -7.53 6.21
CA ASP A 518 55.70 -8.29 6.32
C ASP A 518 55.41 -9.77 6.61
N ALA A 519 55.65 -10.62 5.61
CA ALA A 519 55.49 -12.07 5.73
C ALA A 519 56.69 -12.76 6.41
N LYS A 520 57.77 -12.03 6.74
CA LYS A 520 58.96 -12.63 7.35
C LYS A 520 58.75 -12.88 8.83
N VAL A 521 58.56 -14.15 9.17
CA VAL A 521 58.45 -14.59 10.56
C VAL A 521 59.78 -15.21 11.02
N PRO A 522 60.44 -14.66 12.06
CA PRO A 522 61.60 -15.28 12.68
C PRO A 522 61.33 -16.72 13.12
N ASP A 523 62.39 -17.54 13.21
CA ASP A 523 62.32 -18.90 13.75
C ASP A 523 63.14 -18.93 15.04
N ARG A 524 62.48 -18.72 16.18
CA ARG A 524 63.10 -18.51 17.49
C ARG A 524 62.25 -19.13 18.59
N ASP A 525 62.85 -19.28 19.77
CA ASP A 525 62.25 -19.92 20.93
C ASP A 525 61.61 -18.94 21.94
N ASP A 526 61.70 -17.64 21.71
CA ASP A 526 61.23 -16.59 22.62
C ASP A 526 59.76 -16.20 22.40
N ASP A 527 59.29 -16.18 21.14
CA ASP A 527 57.94 -15.73 20.77
C ASP A 527 57.16 -16.80 19.99
N ALA A 528 55.83 -16.82 20.18
CA ALA A 528 54.89 -17.52 19.32
C ALA A 528 54.19 -16.54 18.38
N TRP A 529 53.94 -16.97 17.14
CA TRP A 529 53.55 -16.12 16.03
C TRP A 529 52.19 -16.52 15.46
N LEU A 530 51.33 -15.52 15.25
CA LEU A 530 50.12 -15.62 14.45
C LEU A 530 50.36 -14.89 13.12
N VAL A 531 50.33 -15.62 12.01
CA VAL A 531 50.36 -15.01 10.68
C VAL A 531 48.95 -14.89 10.14
N VAL A 532 48.52 -13.67 9.86
CA VAL A 532 47.27 -13.39 9.16
C VAL A 532 47.56 -13.29 7.67
N LEU A 533 46.94 -14.18 6.89
CA LEU A 533 47.09 -14.26 5.44
C LEU A 533 46.04 -13.41 4.73
N HIS A 534 46.44 -12.73 3.67
CA HIS A 534 45.57 -11.87 2.88
C HIS A 534 44.81 -12.69 1.84
N TRP A 535 43.55 -12.34 1.57
CA TRP A 535 42.72 -13.03 0.57
C TRP A 535 43.29 -12.97 -0.86
N ASP A 536 44.01 -11.89 -1.22
CA ASP A 536 44.61 -11.77 -2.56
C ASP A 536 45.71 -12.82 -2.81
N GLU A 537 46.22 -13.51 -1.77
CA GLU A 537 47.17 -14.62 -1.92
C GLU A 537 46.51 -15.91 -2.43
N PHE A 538 45.18 -16.02 -2.37
CA PHE A 538 44.46 -17.27 -2.66
C PHE A 538 43.79 -17.30 -4.05
N GLY A 539 44.27 -16.47 -4.97
CA GLY A 539 43.80 -16.45 -6.37
C GLY A 539 42.31 -16.09 -6.48
N GLY A 540 41.61 -16.71 -7.45
CA GLY A 540 40.22 -16.36 -7.76
C GLY A 540 39.19 -16.67 -6.67
N ASP A 541 39.50 -17.61 -5.77
CA ASP A 541 38.60 -18.02 -4.68
C ASP A 541 38.69 -17.09 -3.46
N CYS A 542 39.74 -16.25 -3.39
CA CYS A 542 40.00 -15.31 -2.30
C CYS A 542 39.93 -15.97 -0.89
N GLY A 543 40.20 -17.26 -0.79
CA GLY A 543 40.09 -18.02 0.45
C GLY A 543 40.25 -19.53 0.24
N VAL A 544 40.08 -20.27 1.32
CA VAL A 544 40.32 -21.72 1.41
C VAL A 544 39.15 -22.44 2.08
N SER A 545 39.06 -23.74 1.87
CA SER A 545 38.05 -24.60 2.49
C SER A 545 38.70 -25.50 3.54
N GLU A 546 38.00 -25.74 4.64
CA GLU A 546 38.44 -26.65 5.71
C GLU A 546 38.71 -28.07 5.18
N ALA A 547 37.84 -28.59 4.31
CA ALA A 547 38.01 -29.91 3.69
C ALA A 547 39.06 -29.94 2.56
N GLY A 548 39.67 -28.79 2.24
CA GLY A 548 40.67 -28.66 1.19
C GLY A 548 42.07 -29.05 1.64
N ALA A 549 42.95 -29.30 0.68
CA ALA A 549 44.37 -29.49 0.98
C ALA A 549 45.00 -28.19 1.52
N VAL A 550 45.94 -28.31 2.44
CA VAL A 550 46.71 -27.16 2.96
C VAL A 550 47.40 -26.44 1.78
N PRO A 551 47.11 -25.14 1.54
CA PRO A 551 47.66 -24.37 0.43
C PRO A 551 49.19 -24.32 0.44
N HIS A 552 49.80 -24.20 -0.74
CA HIS A 552 51.26 -24.15 -0.88
C HIS A 552 51.90 -23.04 -0.03
N GLN A 553 51.36 -21.82 -0.07
CA GLN A 553 51.89 -20.69 0.70
C GLN A 553 51.80 -20.89 2.22
N VAL A 554 50.71 -21.49 2.70
CA VAL A 554 50.53 -21.86 4.13
C VAL A 554 51.61 -22.87 4.53
N ARG A 555 51.80 -23.91 3.70
CA ARG A 555 52.80 -24.95 3.93
C ARG A 555 54.22 -24.41 3.87
N GLU A 556 54.54 -23.60 2.86
CA GLU A 556 55.86 -23.02 2.69
C GLU A 556 56.23 -22.11 3.86
N LEU A 557 55.31 -21.26 4.31
CA LEU A 557 55.56 -20.39 5.45
C LEU A 557 55.75 -21.18 6.75
N TRP A 558 55.06 -22.32 6.90
CA TRP A 558 55.20 -23.23 8.03
C TRP A 558 56.48 -24.09 7.99
N GLU A 559 56.95 -24.48 6.81
CA GLU A 559 58.12 -25.37 6.68
C GLU A 559 59.45 -24.61 6.60
N LYS A 560 59.48 -23.40 6.04
CA LYS A 560 60.69 -22.67 5.70
C LYS A 560 60.87 -21.37 6.47
N THR A 561 62.11 -21.07 6.84
CA THR A 561 62.52 -19.78 7.40
C THR A 561 62.60 -18.73 6.28
N PRO A 562 62.58 -17.42 6.62
CA PRO A 562 62.77 -16.36 5.62
C PRO A 562 64.10 -16.43 4.86
N ALA A 563 65.10 -17.14 5.40
CA ALA A 563 66.41 -17.36 4.77
C ALA A 563 66.45 -18.64 3.89
N GLY A 564 65.33 -19.35 3.73
CA GLY A 564 65.22 -20.56 2.90
C GLY A 564 65.62 -21.87 3.57
N GLY A 565 65.99 -21.84 4.86
CA GLY A 565 66.24 -23.03 5.67
C GLY A 565 64.95 -23.67 6.17
N VAL A 566 65.02 -24.87 6.74
CA VAL A 566 63.88 -25.53 7.39
C VAL A 566 63.63 -24.91 8.77
N ARG A 567 62.37 -24.62 9.12
CA ARG A 567 61.99 -24.16 10.47
C ARG A 567 62.20 -25.23 11.53
N GLU A 568 62.83 -24.82 12.62
CA GLU A 568 63.06 -25.60 13.84
C GLU A 568 61.86 -25.47 14.80
N TYR A 569 61.32 -24.28 15.04
CA TYR A 569 60.25 -24.02 16.02
C TYR A 569 58.85 -23.96 15.37
N ARG A 570 58.52 -24.96 14.56
CA ARG A 570 57.25 -25.02 13.79
C ARG A 570 55.98 -25.02 14.64
N ASN A 571 56.06 -25.50 15.88
CA ASN A 571 54.97 -25.49 16.84
C ASN A 571 54.64 -24.10 17.41
N ARG A 572 55.53 -23.12 17.20
CA ARG A 572 55.33 -21.71 17.59
C ARG A 572 54.71 -20.85 16.49
N LEU A 573 54.35 -21.43 15.35
CA LEU A 573 53.78 -20.72 14.21
C LEU A 573 52.37 -21.21 13.92
N ILE A 574 51.44 -20.27 13.92
CA ILE A 574 50.02 -20.49 13.63
C ILE A 574 49.63 -19.57 12.48
N LEU A 575 48.85 -20.08 11.53
CA LEU A 575 48.45 -19.32 10.35
C LEU A 575 46.94 -19.17 10.31
N LEU A 576 46.45 -17.99 9.99
CA LEU A 576 45.04 -17.67 9.85
C LEU A 576 44.77 -17.27 8.40
N ALA A 577 43.86 -17.97 7.75
CA ALA A 577 43.54 -17.84 6.35
C ALA A 577 42.07 -17.42 6.14
N PRO A 578 41.77 -16.77 5.00
CA PRO A 578 40.41 -16.47 4.60
C PRO A 578 39.63 -17.71 4.18
N GLN A 579 38.34 -17.73 4.47
CA GLN A 579 37.42 -18.76 4.02
C GLN A 579 36.97 -18.50 2.58
N ALA A 580 36.87 -19.56 1.79
CA ALA A 580 36.30 -19.48 0.45
C ALA A 580 34.80 -19.10 0.52
N ARG A 581 34.30 -18.47 -0.54
CA ARG A 581 32.87 -18.12 -0.75
C ARG A 581 32.28 -17.05 0.17
N SER A 582 33.04 -16.46 1.10
CA SER A 582 32.58 -15.32 1.93
C SER A 582 33.16 -13.95 1.53
N HIS A 583 34.10 -13.92 0.58
CA HIS A 583 34.81 -12.70 0.17
C HIS A 583 33.88 -11.60 -0.37
N ASP A 584 33.03 -11.94 -1.35
CA ASP A 584 32.12 -10.96 -1.95
C ASP A 584 31.07 -10.44 -0.95
N ALA A 585 30.62 -11.30 -0.03
CA ALA A 585 29.70 -10.90 1.03
C ALA A 585 30.38 -9.89 1.97
N MET A 586 31.61 -10.16 2.39
CA MET A 586 32.41 -9.23 3.18
C MET A 586 32.59 -7.89 2.46
N LEU A 587 32.99 -7.89 1.18
CA LEU A 587 33.18 -6.66 0.42
C LEU A 587 31.88 -5.85 0.28
N ARG A 588 30.72 -6.51 0.09
CA ARG A 588 29.42 -5.83 0.09
C ARG A 588 29.13 -5.14 1.43
N THR A 589 29.33 -5.82 2.56
CA THR A 589 29.13 -5.24 3.89
C THR A 589 30.07 -4.05 4.14
N VAL A 590 31.36 -4.18 3.76
CA VAL A 590 32.32 -3.06 3.89
C VAL A 590 31.96 -1.90 2.99
N ARG A 591 31.50 -2.15 1.75
CA ARG A 591 31.03 -1.08 0.84
C ARG A 591 29.85 -0.32 1.44
N ARG A 592 28.85 -1.04 1.98
CA ARG A 592 27.71 -0.43 2.66
C ARG A 592 28.14 0.44 3.84
N HIS A 593 29.07 -0.04 4.66
CA HIS A 593 29.62 0.74 5.76
C HIS A 593 30.29 2.03 5.29
N LEU A 594 31.12 1.96 4.25
CA LEU A 594 31.75 3.15 3.67
C LEU A 594 30.70 4.14 3.12
N ALA A 595 29.64 3.64 2.49
CA ALA A 595 28.55 4.46 1.94
C ALA A 595 27.83 5.24 3.06
N LEU A 596 27.44 4.52 4.11
CA LEU A 596 26.78 5.11 5.28
C LEU A 596 27.70 6.09 6.02
N SER A 597 28.99 5.78 6.13
CA SER A 597 29.98 6.66 6.77
C SER A 597 30.18 7.96 5.97
N ASP A 598 30.28 7.87 4.64
CA ASP A 598 30.39 9.04 3.77
C ASP A 598 29.12 9.88 3.80
N LEU A 599 27.94 9.26 3.75
CA LEU A 599 26.66 9.95 3.89
C LEU A 599 26.56 10.68 5.24
N ALA A 600 26.93 10.01 6.34
CA ALA A 600 26.94 10.60 7.68
C ALA A 600 27.90 11.79 7.85
N ARG A 601 28.95 11.87 7.01
CA ARG A 601 29.95 12.94 7.01
C ARG A 601 29.70 14.05 5.99
N SER A 602 28.94 13.77 4.92
CA SER A 602 28.66 14.72 3.84
C SER A 602 27.73 15.83 4.33
N GLY A 603 28.31 16.97 4.71
CA GLY A 603 27.58 18.08 5.31
C GLY A 603 26.44 18.62 4.45
N ASP A 604 26.60 18.67 3.12
CA ASP A 604 25.59 19.24 2.22
C ASP A 604 24.40 18.28 2.00
N THR A 605 24.67 16.99 1.76
CA THR A 605 23.63 15.96 1.64
C THR A 605 22.86 15.82 2.95
N LEU A 606 23.57 15.76 4.08
CA LEU A 606 22.97 15.55 5.38
C LEU A 606 22.12 16.74 5.82
N ARG A 607 22.54 18.00 5.53
CA ARG A 607 21.76 19.21 5.82
C ARG A 607 20.47 19.32 5.01
N SER A 608 20.41 18.68 3.85
CA SER A 608 19.20 18.65 3.01
C SER A 608 18.14 17.66 3.51
N LEU A 609 18.52 16.75 4.42
CA LEU A 609 17.64 15.73 4.98
C LEU A 609 16.91 16.22 6.24
N PRO A 610 15.65 15.77 6.46
CA PRO A 610 14.93 15.94 7.71
C PRO A 610 15.73 15.41 8.92
N GLU A 611 15.50 15.96 10.11
CA GLU A 611 16.21 15.57 11.34
C GLU A 611 16.12 14.08 11.66
N GLU A 612 14.94 13.49 11.48
CA GLU A 612 14.71 12.05 11.68
C GLU A 612 15.60 11.21 10.77
N LYS A 613 15.63 11.51 9.46
CA LYS A 613 16.50 10.83 8.48
C LYS A 613 17.98 11.02 8.79
N ARG A 614 18.39 12.19 9.28
CA ARG A 614 19.79 12.43 9.71
C ARG A 614 20.18 11.50 10.86
N LYS A 615 19.29 11.32 11.84
CA LYS A 615 19.52 10.43 12.97
C LYS A 615 19.58 8.97 12.51
N GLU A 616 18.67 8.55 11.63
CA GLU A 616 18.64 7.21 11.06
C GLU A 616 19.93 6.85 10.30
N VAL A 617 20.45 7.78 9.49
CA VAL A 617 21.75 7.63 8.80
C VAL A 617 22.88 7.46 9.81
N ALA A 618 22.91 8.29 10.87
CA ALA A 618 23.95 8.23 11.89
C ALA A 618 23.90 6.91 12.69
N ASP A 619 22.71 6.43 13.02
CA ASP A 619 22.50 5.18 13.74
C ASP A 619 22.89 3.98 12.86
N SER A 620 22.47 3.98 11.58
CA SER A 620 22.86 2.98 10.58
C SER A 620 24.36 2.95 10.33
N ALA A 621 25.01 4.11 10.27
CA ALA A 621 26.46 4.20 10.12
C ALA A 621 27.20 3.55 11.31
N ARG A 622 26.75 3.77 12.55
CA ARG A 622 27.33 3.12 13.73
C ARG A 622 27.15 1.61 13.71
N THR A 623 25.95 1.12 13.37
CA THR A 623 25.67 -0.32 13.28
C THR A 623 26.50 -0.98 12.17
N SER A 624 26.61 -0.33 11.01
CA SER A 624 27.37 -0.85 9.86
C SER A 624 28.87 -1.01 10.13
N GLU A 625 29.45 -0.20 11.02
CA GLU A 625 30.86 -0.33 11.42
C GLU A 625 31.11 -1.67 12.11
N LEU A 626 30.20 -2.05 13.02
CA LEU A 626 30.27 -3.33 13.72
C LEU A 626 30.03 -4.50 12.76
N GLU A 627 29.07 -4.38 11.85
CA GLU A 627 28.79 -5.40 10.83
C GLU A 627 29.97 -5.61 9.89
N ALA A 628 30.60 -4.53 9.41
CA ALA A 628 31.80 -4.61 8.57
C ALA A 628 32.95 -5.29 9.31
N ARG A 629 33.14 -4.97 10.60
CA ARG A 629 34.12 -5.64 11.46
C ARG A 629 33.85 -7.13 11.57
N VAL A 630 32.62 -7.52 11.89
CA VAL A 630 32.21 -8.92 11.99
C VAL A 630 32.41 -9.66 10.67
N ALA A 631 32.01 -9.06 9.55
CA ALA A 631 32.14 -9.68 8.23
C ALA A 631 33.61 -9.93 7.85
N VAL A 632 34.52 -8.99 8.17
CA VAL A 632 35.95 -9.15 7.91
C VAL A 632 36.55 -10.26 8.80
N CYS A 633 36.20 -10.30 10.09
CA CYS A 633 36.67 -11.37 10.98
C CYS A 633 36.16 -12.74 10.54
N ASN A 634 34.89 -12.87 10.18
CA ASN A 634 34.30 -14.13 9.72
C ASN A 634 34.86 -14.57 8.36
N HIS A 635 35.27 -13.61 7.51
CA HIS A 635 35.97 -13.97 6.29
C HIS A 635 37.35 -14.56 6.61
N VAL A 636 38.09 -14.03 7.57
CA VAL A 636 39.44 -14.49 7.96
C VAL A 636 39.38 -15.37 9.20
N ASN A 637 38.80 -16.58 9.02
CA ASN A 637 38.34 -17.42 10.12
C ASN A 637 38.84 -18.89 10.09
N LEU A 638 39.74 -19.24 9.18
CA LEU A 638 40.29 -20.61 9.11
C LEU A 638 41.72 -20.65 9.65
N LEU A 639 41.89 -21.28 10.82
CA LEU A 639 43.15 -21.41 11.52
C LEU A 639 43.86 -22.71 11.12
N TYR A 640 45.14 -22.64 10.76
CA TYR A 640 45.99 -23.79 10.57
C TYR A 640 46.92 -23.95 11.77
N VAL A 641 46.72 -25.05 12.50
CA VAL A 641 47.42 -25.36 13.73
C VAL A 641 48.29 -26.60 13.58
N PRO A 642 49.50 -26.63 14.17
CA PRO A 642 50.33 -27.84 14.16
C PRO A 642 49.62 -29.05 14.78
N GLN A 643 49.83 -30.24 14.21
CA GLN A 643 49.33 -31.52 14.71
C GLN A 643 50.48 -32.48 15.05
N ALA A 644 50.33 -33.26 16.13
CA ALA A 644 51.35 -34.19 16.58
C ALA A 644 51.52 -35.38 15.61
N GLY A 645 52.76 -35.64 15.15
CA GLY A 645 53.12 -36.85 14.40
C GLY A 645 53.25 -36.69 12.88
N GLY A 646 52.99 -35.50 12.31
CA GLY A 646 53.16 -35.25 10.87
C GLY A 646 54.55 -34.74 10.51
N ALA A 647 55.43 -35.60 10.00
CA ALA A 647 56.56 -35.15 9.17
C ALA A 647 56.08 -35.07 7.71
N GLY A 648 56.16 -33.87 7.10
CA GLY A 648 55.70 -33.62 5.72
C GLY A 648 54.26 -33.09 5.62
N ALA A 649 53.65 -33.23 4.44
CA ALA A 649 52.46 -32.50 3.96
C ALA A 649 51.14 -32.65 4.76
N GLY A 650 51.13 -33.32 5.92
CA GLY A 650 49.99 -33.51 6.82
C GLY A 650 50.20 -32.99 8.25
N GLY A 651 51.15 -32.08 8.49
CA GLY A 651 51.49 -31.57 9.83
C GLY A 651 50.65 -30.40 10.33
N LEU A 652 49.72 -29.88 9.52
CA LEU A 652 48.80 -28.80 9.87
C LEU A 652 47.35 -29.31 9.81
N GLU A 653 46.61 -29.02 10.87
CA GLU A 653 45.18 -29.28 10.99
C GLU A 653 44.43 -27.95 10.75
N PRO A 654 43.50 -27.89 9.78
CA PRO A 654 42.59 -26.76 9.63
C PRO A 654 41.54 -26.77 10.75
N VAL A 655 41.28 -25.62 11.34
CA VAL A 655 40.32 -25.41 12.42
C VAL A 655 39.57 -24.12 12.13
N GLU A 656 38.26 -24.23 11.93
CA GLU A 656 37.40 -23.05 11.86
C GLU A 656 37.22 -22.45 13.26
N LEU A 657 37.40 -21.13 13.41
CA LEU A 657 37.08 -20.46 14.67
C LEU A 657 35.57 -20.20 14.76
N ASP A 658 35.09 -19.92 15.97
CA ASP A 658 33.69 -19.61 16.20
C ASP A 658 33.28 -18.34 15.43
N VAL A 659 32.10 -18.39 14.81
CA VAL A 659 31.55 -17.25 14.05
C VAL A 659 31.42 -16.04 14.97
N ALA A 660 32.10 -14.95 14.60
CA ALA A 660 31.96 -13.68 15.27
C ALA A 660 30.57 -13.11 14.99
N THR A 661 29.99 -12.53 16.03
CA THR A 661 28.70 -11.84 16.05
C THR A 661 28.91 -10.46 16.65
N GLN A 662 27.90 -9.59 16.54
CA GLN A 662 27.93 -8.28 17.17
C GLN A 662 28.11 -8.36 18.71
N ALA A 663 27.68 -9.46 19.33
CA ALA A 663 27.71 -9.66 20.78
C ALA A 663 29.05 -10.19 21.32
N ASN A 664 29.77 -10.99 20.53
CA ASN A 664 30.97 -11.71 21.00
C ASN A 664 32.26 -11.34 20.25
N VAL A 665 32.21 -10.44 19.25
CA VAL A 665 33.42 -10.02 18.53
C VAL A 665 34.40 -9.34 19.49
N ALA A 666 35.50 -10.03 19.79
CA ALA A 666 36.56 -9.54 20.67
C ALA A 666 37.14 -8.21 20.17
N ARG A 667 37.56 -7.35 21.12
CA ARG A 667 38.28 -6.10 20.81
C ARG A 667 39.63 -6.35 20.11
N ASN A 668 40.23 -7.51 20.35
CA ASN A 668 41.42 -8.00 19.69
C ASN A 668 41.18 -9.49 19.35
N GLN A 669 41.14 -9.83 18.07
CA GLN A 669 40.85 -11.19 17.62
C GLN A 669 41.99 -12.17 17.88
N THR A 670 43.21 -11.67 18.12
CA THR A 670 44.33 -12.49 18.58
C THR A 670 44.03 -13.19 19.91
N ASP A 671 43.27 -12.54 20.80
CA ASP A 671 42.89 -13.13 22.08
C ASP A 671 41.86 -14.25 21.90
N ALA A 672 40.92 -14.08 20.95
CA ALA A 672 39.97 -15.13 20.58
C ALA A 672 40.67 -16.36 19.97
N VAL A 673 41.70 -16.16 19.16
CA VAL A 673 42.55 -17.25 18.64
C VAL A 673 43.26 -17.97 19.79
N LEU A 674 43.82 -17.22 20.76
CA LEU A 674 44.44 -17.79 21.96
C LEU A 674 43.46 -18.62 22.79
N ASP A 675 42.27 -18.10 23.04
CA ASP A 675 41.22 -18.81 23.79
C ASP A 675 40.82 -20.10 23.07
N ARG A 676 40.71 -20.07 21.74
CA ARG A 676 40.42 -21.27 20.93
C ARG A 676 41.56 -22.29 21.02
N LEU A 677 42.81 -21.86 20.95
CA LEU A 677 43.97 -22.75 21.11
C LEU A 677 44.02 -23.37 22.51
N ALA A 678 43.69 -22.60 23.55
CA ALA A 678 43.61 -23.09 24.91
C ALA A 678 42.51 -24.13 25.08
N ALA A 679 41.33 -23.90 24.48
CA ALA A 679 40.23 -24.87 24.46
C ALA A 679 40.57 -26.17 23.71
N MET A 680 41.52 -26.11 22.77
CA MET A 680 42.08 -27.27 22.06
C MET A 680 43.26 -27.93 22.80
N GLU A 681 43.62 -27.46 24.00
CA GLU A 681 44.81 -27.90 24.75
C GLU A 681 46.13 -27.72 23.96
N LYS A 682 46.19 -26.71 23.08
CA LYS A 682 47.36 -26.37 22.24
C LYS A 682 48.23 -25.24 22.79
N THR A 683 47.96 -24.78 24.02
CA THR A 683 48.75 -23.77 24.73
C THR A 683 49.24 -24.29 26.07
N LEU A 684 50.41 -23.83 26.50
CA LEU A 684 50.92 -24.03 27.86
C LEU A 684 51.21 -22.66 28.48
N ALA A 685 50.62 -22.39 29.64
CA ALA A 685 50.77 -21.18 30.42
C ALA A 685 51.50 -21.45 31.74
N ALA A 686 52.07 -20.40 32.32
CA ALA A 686 52.69 -20.48 33.64
C ALA A 686 51.63 -20.85 34.69
N GLY A 687 51.82 -21.99 35.36
CA GLY A 687 50.89 -22.52 36.36
C GLY A 687 50.03 -23.70 35.88
N ASP A 688 50.11 -24.06 34.60
CA ASP A 688 49.48 -25.28 34.08
C ASP A 688 50.09 -26.53 34.73
N LYS A 689 49.31 -27.62 34.74
CA LYS A 689 49.79 -28.91 35.25
C LYS A 689 51.04 -29.34 34.46
N PRO A 690 52.11 -29.82 35.13
CA PRO A 690 53.26 -30.36 34.43
C PRO A 690 52.82 -31.42 33.43
N LEU A 691 53.42 -31.39 32.23
CA LEU A 691 53.19 -32.43 31.22
C LEU A 691 53.47 -33.81 31.83
N ASP A 692 52.70 -34.82 31.40
CA ASP A 692 52.82 -36.17 31.93
C ASP A 692 54.28 -36.68 31.79
N PRO A 693 54.94 -37.10 32.88
CA PRO A 693 56.34 -37.54 32.82
C PRO A 693 56.56 -38.75 31.91
N GLY A 694 55.57 -39.64 31.78
CA GLY A 694 55.60 -40.78 30.87
C GLY A 694 55.53 -40.37 29.40
N TRP A 695 54.69 -39.37 29.10
CA TRP A 695 54.60 -38.74 27.79
C TRP A 695 55.90 -38.02 27.40
N ILE A 696 56.49 -37.24 28.32
CA ILE A 696 57.79 -36.58 28.12
C ILE A 696 58.88 -37.64 27.84
N ALA A 697 58.94 -38.69 28.67
CA ALA A 697 59.91 -39.77 28.50
C ALA A 697 59.74 -40.53 27.18
N ALA A 698 58.49 -40.73 26.72
CA ALA A 698 58.21 -41.36 25.45
C ALA A 698 58.57 -40.46 24.24
N LYS A 699 58.42 -39.14 24.36
CA LYS A 699 58.73 -38.17 23.29
C LYS A 699 60.21 -37.87 23.16
N LEU A 700 60.89 -37.62 24.28
CA LEU A 700 62.32 -37.35 24.33
C LEU A 700 63.15 -38.64 24.23
N GLY A 701 62.56 -39.80 24.51
CA GLY A 701 63.19 -41.11 24.35
C GLY A 701 64.51 -41.24 25.12
N ALA A 702 65.57 -41.68 24.43
CA ALA A 702 66.90 -41.85 25.03
C ALA A 702 67.57 -40.54 25.46
N GLN A 703 67.06 -39.37 25.03
CA GLN A 703 67.59 -38.06 25.41
C GLN A 703 67.44 -37.81 26.92
N VAL A 704 66.37 -38.30 27.55
CA VAL A 704 66.12 -38.12 29.00
C VAL A 704 67.17 -38.83 29.88
N ALA A 705 67.87 -39.83 29.36
CA ALA A 705 68.84 -40.63 30.10
C ALA A 705 70.27 -40.03 30.14
N GLY A 706 70.52 -38.93 29.41
CA GLY A 706 71.83 -38.26 29.31
C GLY A 706 71.81 -36.80 29.79
N ARG A 707 72.99 -36.19 29.94
CA ARG A 707 73.09 -34.73 30.14
C ARG A 707 72.78 -34.03 28.82
N LEU A 708 71.64 -33.33 28.74
CA LEU A 708 71.33 -32.47 27.60
C LEU A 708 71.71 -31.01 27.87
N PRO A 709 72.28 -30.30 26.88
CA PRO A 709 72.31 -28.84 26.87
C PRO A 709 70.88 -28.27 26.95
N THR A 710 70.69 -27.16 27.66
CA THR A 710 69.37 -26.48 27.76
C THR A 710 68.76 -26.19 26.39
N ILE A 711 69.58 -25.85 25.40
CA ILE A 711 69.12 -25.58 24.04
C ILE A 711 68.58 -26.84 23.33
N GLU A 712 69.16 -28.01 23.59
CA GLU A 712 68.65 -29.27 23.03
C GLU A 712 67.37 -29.73 23.74
N LEU A 713 67.22 -29.39 25.02
CA LEU A 713 65.98 -29.63 25.77
C LEU A 713 64.84 -28.69 25.35
N VAL A 714 65.15 -27.44 24.98
CA VAL A 714 64.16 -26.48 24.44
C VAL A 714 63.76 -26.85 23.01
N ARG A 715 64.65 -27.51 22.26
CA ARG A 715 64.40 -27.99 20.90
C ARG A 715 63.51 -29.22 20.82
N ALA A 716 63.57 -30.07 21.83
CA ALA A 716 62.86 -31.35 21.88
C ALA A 716 61.50 -31.19 22.57
#